data_AF-A0A401G629-F1
#
_entry.id   AF-A0A401G629-F1
#
_cell.length_a   1.000
_cell.length_b   1.000
_cell.length_c   1.000
_cell.angle_alpha   90.00
_cell.angle_beta   90.00
_cell.angle_gamma   90.00
#
_symmetry.space_group_name_H-M   'P 1'
#
loop_
_entity.id
_entity.type
_entity.pdbx_description
1 polymer ?
#
loop_
_entity_poly.entity_id
_entity_poly.type
_entity_poly.pdbx_seq_one_letter_code
_entity_poly.pdbx_strand_id
1 'polypeptide(L)'
;MIAEVLLVLAGHSSSLFPTDHTIHPAFSPLLHPGEEQCLESLGQIAVRYRKIKKACSTLGRTPSRYVSALYATLNQILKDEYENLVVETEAKVLKRDTSLVASGSFVPLSSIRATFAEWDAPLAALENLIDELELQSNWQPGPLIDLLLTRSHTGIHRVASIHARLCEAVQHVWISQLQAFLIHGSLSDKDPLASKDFVLLEGSVPSCLSAQSQESISYVGRAIGTVKAAKWENQFPRSLALDHTKMLESVLPQDQYAFDRVIADIRTTVSEWLWLNVLTHKDVEVAVESLASYFLLRNGEFALSLIREIERLKISRLTGRSGPTTMIREQDLHLALLRASLGTTAQHDPSLSYLRFRLPSGPLRPLLPSLATAPTKDLSSSLNPSSEPTTFDDLLLGTPLLLTYSVSWPLDLFLHPSDLHIYAILFAYLSALRKTHTRIHACWTSLSNSQRARRRWTGLGEGGTVEDLEARKLLLRCGWGVVREMSWFLDTLLGYVMTDVVDVEFRKLKSLLLEKTPGLIRQPTGTQSVSGTDIGISQMAHAHLQSNSTLPASHSNTSSAPPSRLDFSTLRNIHTTYLERLLTGSLLSNPALTAIIRMILEVCERFVAQVERWGGDVLPALLFEGSLAGGGDKVGEMVKERQTMVAEINETLHTLLESFYEQLSLSTTQQPFSAAADASKSMLYNASMATTSGFHTFIRTKRGRRLAGDEEVRRHVERLLLRLDFNGVFSNIKHQLPGTINCFTEHVATIRSSTKLLFINSSWQRMSAVALRRLSHHARLFSTTIMTSQYTPRLIGAPNTLEHRVYLEQNGNVISPFHDIPLFADQNNGILNMIVEIPRWTNAKMEISKEEAFNPIKQDIKKGRLRYVRNCFPHHGYIWNYGAFPQTWEDPTQTHAETKANGDNDPLDVCEIGEQVGYVGQVKQVKVLGIMALLDEGETDWKVLVVDVLDPLASKLNDIEDVERHLPGLVRATNEWFRIYKIPDGKPENQFAFSGEAKNKKYATEIIHECHEAWRRLIAGESPAKTPSYDISIRNVSVQNSPGLVSKNDPTYTSVPADSRKPPAPIEASISKWFYISSAQLPDDSARTSRL
;
A
#
# COMPACT_ATOMS: atom_id res chain seq x y z
N MET A 1 4.30 -88.74 13.63
CA MET A 1 4.94 -87.80 12.67
C MET A 1 3.98 -86.72 12.20
N ILE A 2 2.91 -87.02 11.43
CA ILE A 2 1.98 -85.99 10.91
C ILE A 2 1.36 -85.11 12.02
N ALA A 3 0.88 -85.72 13.12
CA ALA A 3 0.33 -84.98 14.26
C ALA A 3 1.34 -83.99 14.88
N GLU A 4 2.60 -84.42 15.04
CA GLU A 4 3.69 -83.57 15.51
C GLU A 4 4.02 -82.45 14.51
N VAL A 5 3.96 -82.72 13.21
CA VAL A 5 4.17 -81.70 12.16
C VAL A 5 3.08 -80.63 12.20
N LEU A 6 1.81 -81.01 12.33
CA LEU A 6 0.70 -80.06 12.48
C LEU A 6 0.80 -79.25 13.79
N LEU A 7 1.23 -79.89 14.89
CA LEU A 7 1.49 -79.24 16.17
C LEU A 7 2.60 -78.17 16.06
N VAL A 8 3.66 -78.48 15.30
CA VAL A 8 4.77 -77.56 15.01
C VAL A 8 4.31 -76.39 14.14
N LEU A 9 3.53 -76.67 13.09
CA LEU A 9 2.96 -75.64 12.21
C LEU A 9 2.00 -74.70 12.95
N ALA A 10 1.28 -75.18 13.97
CA ALA A 10 0.48 -74.35 14.88
C ALA A 10 1.31 -73.49 15.85
N GLY A 11 2.63 -73.69 15.89
CA GLY A 11 3.59 -72.89 16.67
C GLY A 11 4.07 -73.54 17.98
N HIS A 12 3.65 -74.77 18.31
CA HIS A 12 4.08 -75.48 19.52
C HIS A 12 5.43 -76.18 19.33
N SER A 13 6.18 -76.37 20.41
CA SER A 13 7.43 -77.13 20.40
C SER A 13 7.15 -78.63 20.22
N SER A 14 7.99 -79.33 19.46
CA SER A 14 7.91 -80.78 19.25
C SER A 14 9.26 -81.42 19.48
N SER A 15 9.25 -82.70 19.84
CA SER A 15 10.44 -83.55 19.95
C SER A 15 11.09 -83.88 18.61
N LEU A 16 10.40 -83.65 17.47
CA LEU A 16 10.95 -83.87 16.14
C LEU A 16 12.03 -82.86 15.75
N PHE A 17 11.97 -81.63 16.26
CA PHE A 17 12.86 -80.51 15.93
C PHE A 17 13.53 -79.96 17.21
N PRO A 18 14.71 -80.46 17.60
CA PRO A 18 15.42 -80.01 18.81
C PRO A 18 16.09 -78.64 18.66
N THR A 19 16.47 -78.25 17.43
CA THR A 19 17.06 -76.94 17.11
C THR A 19 16.39 -76.37 15.86
N ASP A 20 15.69 -75.24 16.01
CA ASP A 20 15.00 -74.51 14.95
C ASP A 20 14.22 -75.39 13.95
N HIS A 21 14.87 -75.79 12.86
CA HIS A 21 14.29 -76.49 11.70
C HIS A 21 15.00 -77.81 11.34
N THR A 22 16.08 -78.18 12.04
CA THR A 22 16.82 -79.42 11.75
C THR A 22 16.19 -80.61 12.48
N ILE A 23 16.07 -81.73 11.76
CA ILE A 23 15.48 -82.95 12.32
C ILE A 23 16.45 -83.55 13.35
N HIS A 24 15.91 -84.11 14.44
CA HIS A 24 16.73 -84.83 15.41
C HIS A 24 17.55 -85.94 14.71
N PRO A 25 18.87 -86.05 14.95
CA PRO A 25 19.76 -86.97 14.23
C PRO A 25 19.37 -88.45 14.36
N ALA A 26 18.55 -88.81 15.37
CA ALA A 26 17.99 -90.15 15.52
C ALA A 26 16.91 -90.52 14.48
N PHE A 27 16.25 -89.54 13.84
CA PHE A 27 15.21 -89.78 12.82
C PHE A 27 15.73 -89.67 11.39
N SER A 28 16.88 -89.01 11.16
CA SER A 28 17.53 -88.90 9.85
C SER A 28 17.75 -90.26 9.14
N PRO A 29 18.23 -91.35 9.79
CA PRO A 29 18.43 -92.64 9.11
C PRO A 29 17.12 -93.40 8.81
N LEU A 30 15.97 -92.95 9.32
CA LEU A 30 14.67 -93.61 9.15
C LEU A 30 13.82 -92.99 8.01
N LEU A 31 14.29 -91.90 7.41
CA LEU A 31 13.57 -91.12 6.43
C LEU A 31 14.26 -91.20 5.08
N HIS A 32 13.49 -91.15 4.00
CA HIS A 32 14.07 -90.92 2.69
C HIS A 32 14.62 -89.48 2.60
N PRO A 33 15.74 -89.20 1.90
CA PRO A 33 16.29 -87.85 1.81
C PRO A 33 15.29 -86.78 1.34
N GLY A 34 14.33 -87.14 0.48
CA GLY A 34 13.24 -86.25 0.06
C GLY A 34 12.18 -85.98 1.13
N GLU A 35 11.95 -86.92 2.05
CA GLU A 35 11.04 -86.73 3.20
C GLU A 35 11.71 -85.89 4.29
N GLU A 36 13.01 -86.10 4.52
CA GLU A 36 13.85 -85.26 5.36
C GLU A 36 13.79 -83.80 4.88
N GLN A 37 14.03 -83.54 3.60
CA GLN A 37 13.92 -82.20 3.02
C GLN A 37 12.51 -81.58 3.15
N CYS A 38 11.44 -82.38 3.00
CA CYS A 38 10.07 -81.91 3.18
C CYS A 38 9.78 -81.51 4.63
N LEU A 39 10.25 -82.31 5.60
CA LEU A 39 10.11 -82.02 7.03
C LEU A 39 10.91 -80.78 7.43
N GLU A 40 12.15 -80.63 6.97
CA GLU A 40 12.97 -79.43 7.21
C GLU A 40 12.30 -78.19 6.64
N SER A 41 11.74 -78.27 5.43
CA SER A 41 11.04 -77.14 4.81
C SER A 41 9.76 -76.74 5.56
N LEU A 42 8.97 -77.70 6.05
CA LEU A 42 7.82 -77.42 6.92
C LEU A 42 8.25 -76.88 8.29
N GLY A 43 9.38 -77.37 8.82
CA GLY A 43 10.02 -76.85 10.02
C GLY A 43 10.43 -75.39 9.87
N GLN A 44 11.00 -74.99 8.73
CA GLN A 44 11.34 -73.60 8.42
C GLN A 44 10.11 -72.67 8.45
N ILE A 45 8.99 -73.08 7.85
CA ILE A 45 7.70 -72.34 7.89
C ILE A 45 7.27 -72.12 9.35
N ALA A 46 7.30 -73.19 10.16
CA ALA A 46 6.90 -73.13 11.55
C ALA A 46 7.81 -72.24 12.42
N VAL A 47 9.13 -72.26 12.19
CA VAL A 47 10.09 -71.39 12.89
C VAL A 47 9.81 -69.92 12.58
N ARG A 48 9.61 -69.59 11.30
CA ARG A 48 9.24 -68.23 10.87
C ARG A 48 7.96 -67.77 11.53
N TYR A 49 6.93 -68.62 11.51
CA TYR A 49 5.66 -68.34 12.17
C TYR A 49 5.82 -68.10 13.67
N ARG A 50 6.58 -68.96 14.38
CA ARG A 50 6.82 -68.82 15.82
C ARG A 50 7.60 -67.54 16.15
N LYS A 51 8.59 -67.18 15.33
CA LYS A 51 9.35 -65.92 15.45
C LYS A 51 8.43 -64.71 15.28
N ILE A 52 7.62 -64.68 14.21
CA ILE A 52 6.63 -63.62 13.95
C ILE A 52 5.63 -63.50 15.12
N LYS A 53 5.08 -64.61 15.61
CA LYS A 53 4.12 -64.63 16.72
C LYS A 53 4.73 -64.13 18.04
N LYS A 54 5.99 -64.50 18.31
CA LYS A 54 6.74 -64.00 19.47
C LYS A 54 6.98 -62.49 19.36
N ALA A 55 7.41 -62.00 18.20
CA ALA A 55 7.61 -60.58 17.94
C ALA A 55 6.29 -59.77 18.02
N CYS A 56 5.16 -60.33 17.57
CA CYS A 56 3.86 -59.71 17.73
C CYS A 56 3.50 -59.48 19.21
N SER A 57 3.91 -60.38 20.11
CA SER A 57 3.66 -60.25 21.55
C SER A 57 4.52 -59.19 22.23
N THR A 58 5.74 -58.94 21.73
CA THR A 58 6.65 -57.90 22.24
C THR A 58 6.26 -56.54 21.69
N LEU A 59 6.03 -56.44 20.38
CA LEU A 59 5.67 -55.20 19.71
C LEU A 59 4.24 -54.70 20.02
N GLY A 60 3.32 -55.61 20.36
CA GLY A 60 1.99 -55.23 20.86
C GLY A 60 2.02 -54.46 22.19
N ARG A 61 3.15 -54.48 22.91
CA ARG A 61 3.36 -53.73 24.17
C ARG A 61 4.00 -52.36 23.95
N THR A 62 4.41 -52.05 22.72
CA THR A 62 5.04 -50.77 22.37
C THR A 62 4.03 -49.62 22.49
N PRO A 63 4.44 -48.42 22.97
CA PRO A 63 3.52 -47.30 23.19
C PRO A 63 2.99 -46.64 21.91
N SER A 64 3.56 -46.91 20.73
CA SER A 64 3.16 -46.29 19.47
C SER A 64 1.86 -46.89 18.91
N ARG A 65 0.92 -46.01 18.53
CA ARG A 65 -0.41 -46.41 18.01
C ARG A 65 -0.32 -47.06 16.62
N TYR A 66 0.61 -46.59 15.80
CA TYR A 66 0.82 -47.06 14.43
C TYR A 66 1.35 -48.49 14.40
N VAL A 67 2.39 -48.71 15.19
CA VAL A 67 3.02 -50.00 15.46
C VAL A 67 1.96 -50.96 16.00
N SER A 68 1.19 -50.58 17.02
CA SER A 68 0.11 -51.40 17.58
C SER A 68 -0.97 -51.80 16.54
N ALA A 69 -1.40 -50.88 15.68
CA ALA A 69 -2.39 -51.18 14.63
C ALA A 69 -1.87 -52.12 13.54
N LEU A 70 -0.58 -51.98 13.17
CA LEU A 70 0.10 -52.91 12.26
C LEU A 70 0.06 -54.34 12.82
N TYR A 71 0.40 -54.52 14.10
CA TYR A 71 0.39 -55.87 14.71
C TYR A 71 -1.01 -56.42 14.91
N ALA A 72 -1.99 -55.59 15.25
CA ALA A 72 -3.37 -56.04 15.36
C ALA A 72 -3.85 -56.63 14.02
N THR A 73 -3.54 -55.95 12.92
CA THR A 73 -3.87 -56.40 11.56
C THR A 73 -3.07 -57.62 11.14
N LEU A 74 -1.77 -57.67 11.44
CA LEU A 74 -0.92 -58.83 11.16
C LEU A 74 -1.42 -60.08 11.90
N ASN A 75 -1.73 -59.95 13.18
CA ASN A 75 -2.25 -61.05 13.98
C ASN A 75 -3.63 -61.52 13.47
N GLN A 76 -4.47 -60.59 13.01
CA GLN A 76 -5.73 -60.92 12.37
C GLN A 76 -5.51 -61.71 11.06
N ILE A 77 -4.60 -61.28 10.19
CA ILE A 77 -4.26 -61.99 8.94
C ILE A 77 -3.74 -63.41 9.23
N LEU A 78 -2.82 -63.54 10.20
CA LEU A 78 -2.27 -64.85 10.57
C LEU A 78 -3.33 -65.79 11.13
N LYS A 79 -4.25 -65.28 11.95
CA LYS A 79 -5.36 -66.06 12.51
C LYS A 79 -6.36 -66.46 11.44
N ASP A 80 -6.80 -65.50 10.62
CA ASP A 80 -7.86 -65.69 9.63
C ASP A 80 -7.41 -66.56 8.46
N GLU A 81 -6.14 -66.54 8.09
CA GLU A 81 -5.64 -67.27 6.92
C GLU A 81 -4.70 -68.44 7.27
N TYR A 82 -3.65 -68.24 8.09
CA TYR A 82 -2.65 -69.28 8.36
C TYR A 82 -3.10 -70.28 9.43
N GLU A 83 -3.56 -69.82 10.60
CA GLU A 83 -4.06 -70.72 11.65
C GLU A 83 -5.31 -71.48 11.19
N ASN A 84 -6.21 -70.81 10.48
CA ASN A 84 -7.36 -71.46 9.86
C ASN A 84 -6.95 -72.53 8.84
N LEU A 85 -5.87 -72.32 8.05
CA LEU A 85 -5.34 -73.34 7.15
C LEU A 85 -4.81 -74.57 7.91
N VAL A 86 -4.15 -74.37 9.06
CA VAL A 86 -3.69 -75.47 9.93
C VAL A 86 -4.89 -76.26 10.48
N VAL A 87 -5.92 -75.56 10.96
CA VAL A 87 -7.14 -76.21 11.48
C VAL A 87 -7.91 -76.92 10.37
N GLU A 88 -8.01 -76.34 9.18
CA GLU A 88 -8.70 -76.94 8.04
C GLU A 88 -7.97 -78.19 7.55
N THR A 89 -6.63 -78.15 7.48
CA THR A 89 -5.82 -79.31 7.10
C THR A 89 -5.94 -80.44 8.13
N GLU A 90 -5.91 -80.13 9.44
CA GLU A 90 -6.19 -81.10 10.48
C GLU A 90 -7.59 -81.71 10.35
N ALA A 91 -8.61 -80.87 10.13
CA ALA A 91 -9.98 -81.32 9.94
C ALA A 91 -10.14 -82.23 8.71
N LYS A 92 -9.45 -81.93 7.59
CA LYS A 92 -9.45 -82.76 6.39
C LYS A 92 -8.78 -84.11 6.63
N VAL A 93 -7.69 -84.14 7.40
CA VAL A 93 -7.02 -85.39 7.81
C VAL A 93 -7.95 -86.24 8.69
N LEU A 94 -8.63 -85.64 9.67
CA LEU A 94 -9.56 -86.34 10.56
C LEU A 94 -10.82 -86.85 9.83
N LYS A 95 -11.36 -86.07 8.88
CA LYS A 95 -12.54 -86.43 8.07
C LYS A 95 -12.25 -87.41 6.93
N ARG A 96 -10.99 -87.78 6.72
CA ARG A 96 -10.54 -88.66 5.61
C ARG A 96 -10.94 -88.13 4.23
N ASP A 97 -10.73 -86.83 4.01
CA ASP A 97 -11.01 -86.19 2.73
C ASP A 97 -10.15 -86.82 1.61
N THR A 98 -10.77 -87.09 0.46
CA THR A 98 -10.13 -87.77 -0.67
C THR A 98 -9.03 -86.93 -1.31
N SER A 99 -9.01 -85.62 -1.06
CA SER A 99 -7.98 -84.71 -1.57
C SER A 99 -6.63 -84.82 -0.83
N LEU A 100 -6.63 -85.27 0.43
CA LEU A 100 -5.43 -85.32 1.29
C LEU A 100 -5.12 -86.73 1.81
N VAL A 101 -6.13 -87.60 1.91
CA VAL A 101 -6.00 -88.94 2.46
C VAL A 101 -6.19 -89.97 1.34
N ALA A 102 -5.11 -90.66 0.99
CA ALA A 102 -5.13 -91.70 -0.04
C ALA A 102 -5.83 -92.98 0.46
N SER A 103 -6.20 -93.88 -0.46
CA SER A 103 -6.80 -95.18 -0.13
C SER A 103 -5.90 -95.95 0.84
N GLY A 104 -6.36 -96.14 2.08
CA GLY A 104 -5.57 -96.74 3.17
C GLY A 104 -5.33 -95.84 4.40
N SER A 105 -5.90 -94.63 4.45
CA SER A 105 -5.67 -93.65 5.54
C SER A 105 -4.23 -93.10 5.61
N PHE A 106 -3.50 -93.16 4.50
CA PHE A 106 -2.15 -92.60 4.40
C PHE A 106 -2.21 -91.13 3.97
N VAL A 107 -1.47 -90.26 4.68
CA VAL A 107 -1.33 -88.84 4.36
C VAL A 107 0.09 -88.60 3.84
N PRO A 108 0.28 -88.35 2.54
CA PRO A 108 1.61 -88.08 1.99
C PRO A 108 2.12 -86.72 2.47
N LEU A 109 3.34 -86.69 2.99
CA LEU A 109 3.99 -85.47 3.49
C LEU A 109 4.13 -84.41 2.39
N SER A 110 4.33 -84.82 1.14
CA SER A 110 4.38 -83.95 -0.03
C SER A 110 3.09 -83.16 -0.26
N SER A 111 1.91 -83.71 0.07
CA SER A 111 0.63 -83.01 -0.07
C SER A 111 0.43 -81.96 1.04
N ILE A 112 0.90 -82.24 2.26
CA ILE A 112 0.96 -81.24 3.33
C ILE A 112 1.92 -80.12 2.92
N ARG A 113 3.12 -80.46 2.45
CA ARG A 113 4.11 -79.48 1.97
C ARG A 113 3.57 -78.58 0.85
N ALA A 114 2.84 -79.16 -0.11
CA ALA A 114 2.20 -78.40 -1.19
C ALA A 114 1.13 -77.44 -0.67
N THR A 115 0.34 -77.87 0.32
CA THR A 115 -0.71 -77.03 0.92
C THR A 115 -0.12 -75.81 1.64
N PHE A 116 0.99 -75.96 2.35
CA PHE A 116 1.64 -74.86 3.07
C PHE A 116 2.65 -74.06 2.23
N ALA A 117 2.93 -74.47 0.99
CA ALA A 117 3.90 -73.79 0.12
C ALA A 117 3.52 -72.35 -0.22
N GLU A 118 2.23 -72.03 -0.21
CA GLU A 118 1.74 -70.67 -0.45
C GLU A 118 2.21 -69.66 0.61
N TRP A 119 2.61 -70.13 1.80
CA TRP A 119 3.05 -69.31 2.92
C TRP A 119 4.57 -69.14 3.04
N ASP A 120 5.36 -69.83 2.21
CA ASP A 120 6.83 -69.72 2.22
C ASP A 120 7.30 -68.28 1.98
N ALA A 121 6.82 -67.66 0.90
CA ALA A 121 7.19 -66.30 0.52
C ALA A 121 6.58 -65.23 1.44
N PRO A 122 5.28 -65.27 1.81
CA PRO A 122 4.70 -64.35 2.79
C PRO A 122 5.39 -64.35 4.15
N LEU A 123 5.66 -65.52 4.74
CA LEU A 123 6.30 -65.58 6.06
C LEU A 123 7.76 -65.12 6.01
N ALA A 124 8.49 -65.39 4.93
CA ALA A 124 9.84 -64.85 4.74
C ALA A 124 9.83 -63.31 4.63
N ALA A 125 8.87 -62.74 3.90
CA ALA A 125 8.73 -61.30 3.75
C ALA A 125 8.34 -60.62 5.08
N LEU A 126 7.42 -61.23 5.84
CA LEU A 126 7.01 -60.74 7.16
C LEU A 126 8.12 -60.87 8.21
N GLU A 127 8.92 -61.94 8.15
CA GLU A 127 10.11 -62.09 9.00
C GLU A 127 11.09 -60.92 8.79
N ASN A 128 11.40 -60.60 7.53
CA ASN A 128 12.28 -59.47 7.21
C ASN A 128 11.70 -58.12 7.68
N LEU A 129 10.38 -57.93 7.55
CA LEU A 129 9.70 -56.73 8.04
C LEU A 129 9.83 -56.61 9.56
N ILE A 130 9.63 -57.70 10.29
CA ILE A 130 9.73 -57.70 11.75
C ILE A 130 11.16 -57.49 12.22
N ASP A 131 12.14 -58.12 11.57
CA ASP A 131 13.56 -57.91 11.90
C ASP A 131 13.95 -56.42 11.72
N GLU A 132 13.46 -55.78 10.66
CA GLU A 132 13.65 -54.34 10.42
C GLU A 132 12.94 -53.49 11.49
N LEU A 133 11.73 -53.88 11.90
CA LEU A 133 10.98 -53.19 12.95
C LEU A 133 11.63 -53.33 14.33
N GLU A 134 12.24 -54.47 14.65
CA GLU A 134 12.96 -54.72 15.90
C GLU A 134 14.33 -54.01 15.95
N LEU A 135 14.96 -53.76 14.81
CA LEU A 135 16.24 -53.03 14.72
C LEU A 135 16.13 -51.56 15.17
N GLN A 136 14.94 -50.94 15.04
CA GLN A 136 14.71 -49.56 15.47
C GLN A 136 13.77 -49.49 16.67
N SER A 137 14.17 -48.80 17.73
CA SER A 137 13.41 -48.70 18.97
C SER A 137 12.21 -47.74 18.92
N ASN A 138 12.18 -46.81 17.97
CA ASN A 138 11.10 -45.84 17.82
C ASN A 138 10.84 -45.51 16.34
N TRP A 139 9.68 -45.95 15.84
CA TRP A 139 9.25 -45.70 14.46
C TRP A 139 8.38 -44.45 14.37
N GLN A 140 8.78 -43.52 13.51
CA GLN A 140 7.94 -42.40 13.11
C GLN A 140 6.91 -42.85 12.06
N PRO A 141 5.70 -42.26 12.04
CA PRO A 141 4.61 -42.75 11.20
C PRO A 141 4.87 -42.61 9.70
N GLY A 142 5.53 -41.52 9.26
CA GLY A 142 5.84 -41.31 7.84
C GLY A 142 6.74 -42.42 7.27
N PRO A 143 7.96 -42.61 7.80
CA PRO A 143 8.88 -43.67 7.37
C PRO A 143 8.27 -45.08 7.47
N LEU A 144 7.42 -45.34 8.46
CA LEU A 144 6.74 -46.64 8.59
C LEU A 144 5.75 -46.88 7.44
N ILE A 145 4.94 -45.87 7.08
CA ILE A 145 4.00 -45.95 5.94
C ILE A 145 4.79 -46.10 4.63
N ASP A 146 5.89 -45.35 4.46
CA ASP A 146 6.73 -45.40 3.28
C ASP A 146 7.40 -46.79 3.10
N LEU A 147 7.87 -47.39 4.21
CA LEU A 147 8.42 -48.73 4.23
C LEU A 147 7.37 -49.76 3.76
N LEU A 148 6.17 -49.74 4.35
CA LEU A 148 5.10 -50.69 4.00
C LEU A 148 4.62 -50.53 2.56
N LEU A 149 4.51 -49.28 2.09
CA LEU A 149 4.14 -48.99 0.70
C LEU A 149 5.19 -49.54 -0.26
N THR A 150 6.48 -49.33 0.03
CA THR A 150 7.59 -49.89 -0.75
C THR A 150 7.55 -51.42 -0.79
N ARG A 151 7.23 -52.06 0.35
CA ARG A 151 7.12 -53.52 0.45
C ARG A 151 5.84 -54.08 -0.18
N SER A 152 4.81 -53.27 -0.36
CA SER A 152 3.59 -53.67 -1.08
C SER A 152 3.82 -53.79 -2.60
N HIS A 153 4.75 -53.00 -3.15
CA HIS A 153 5.11 -53.02 -4.57
C HIS A 153 6.02 -54.21 -4.93
N THR A 154 5.50 -55.42 -4.80
CA THR A 154 6.20 -56.66 -5.19
C THR A 154 5.47 -57.36 -6.34
N GLY A 155 6.21 -58.12 -7.16
CA GLY A 155 5.60 -58.93 -8.23
C GLY A 155 4.81 -60.15 -7.73
N ILE A 156 4.84 -60.44 -6.42
CA ILE A 156 4.14 -61.56 -5.81
C ILE A 156 2.83 -61.06 -5.21
N HIS A 157 1.69 -61.34 -5.86
CA HIS A 157 0.38 -60.83 -5.49
C HIS A 157 0.02 -61.05 -4.01
N ARG A 158 0.31 -62.23 -3.44
CA ARG A 158 -0.05 -62.54 -2.04
C ARG A 158 0.76 -61.73 -1.03
N VAL A 159 2.06 -61.53 -1.29
CA VAL A 159 2.93 -60.70 -0.45
C VAL A 159 2.50 -59.25 -0.54
N ALA A 160 2.23 -58.76 -1.76
CA ALA A 160 1.71 -57.43 -2.01
C ALA A 160 0.39 -57.17 -1.27
N SER A 161 -0.57 -58.10 -1.34
CA SER A 161 -1.88 -57.99 -0.69
C SER A 161 -1.78 -57.93 0.83
N ILE A 162 -0.92 -58.74 1.45
CA ILE A 162 -0.70 -58.71 2.91
C ILE A 162 -0.09 -57.36 3.31
N HIS A 163 0.97 -56.92 2.64
CA HIS A 163 1.63 -55.64 2.96
C HIS A 163 0.71 -54.43 2.68
N ALA A 164 -0.14 -54.49 1.66
CA ALA A 164 -1.15 -53.47 1.38
C ALA A 164 -2.16 -53.35 2.52
N ARG A 165 -2.72 -54.47 3.01
CA ARG A 165 -3.65 -54.48 4.16
C ARG A 165 -3.00 -53.95 5.44
N LEU A 166 -1.73 -54.29 5.68
CA LEU A 166 -0.97 -53.73 6.80
C LEU A 166 -0.78 -52.21 6.65
N CYS A 167 -0.47 -51.76 5.42
CA CYS A 167 -0.29 -50.35 5.10
C CYS A 167 -1.61 -49.55 5.29
N GLU A 168 -2.74 -50.07 4.80
CA GLU A 168 -4.07 -49.47 4.96
C GLU A 168 -4.42 -49.26 6.44
N ALA A 169 -4.18 -50.25 7.29
CA ALA A 169 -4.45 -50.14 8.72
C ALA A 169 -3.63 -49.01 9.39
N VAL A 170 -2.35 -48.89 9.04
CA VAL A 170 -1.48 -47.81 9.56
C VAL A 170 -1.92 -46.45 9.01
N GLN A 171 -2.28 -46.37 7.73
CA GLN A 171 -2.79 -45.15 7.10
C GLN A 171 -4.11 -44.68 7.72
N HIS A 172 -5.02 -45.58 8.10
CA HIS A 172 -6.27 -45.20 8.79
C HIS A 172 -6.04 -44.59 10.18
N VAL A 173 -5.05 -45.10 10.93
CA VAL A 173 -4.64 -44.47 12.20
C VAL A 173 -4.07 -43.08 11.94
N TRP A 174 -3.28 -42.92 10.88
CA TRP A 174 -2.74 -41.62 10.47
C TRP A 174 -3.84 -40.64 10.07
N ILE A 175 -4.82 -41.06 9.25
CA ILE A 175 -5.99 -40.25 8.88
C ILE A 175 -6.77 -39.82 10.12
N SER A 176 -6.97 -40.72 11.10
CA SER A 176 -7.66 -40.39 12.34
C SER A 176 -6.94 -39.28 13.13
N GLN A 177 -5.60 -39.31 13.17
CA GLN A 177 -4.82 -38.24 13.78
C GLN A 177 -4.87 -36.95 12.96
N LEU A 178 -4.83 -37.07 11.63
CA LEU A 178 -4.98 -35.93 10.72
C LEU A 178 -6.35 -35.25 10.88
N GLN A 179 -7.43 -36.01 11.03
CA GLN A 179 -8.77 -35.47 11.31
C GLN A 179 -8.78 -34.70 12.64
N ALA A 180 -8.19 -35.26 13.70
CA ALA A 180 -8.08 -34.57 14.98
C ALA A 180 -7.30 -33.24 14.87
N PHE A 181 -6.28 -33.19 14.01
CA PHE A 181 -5.49 -32.01 13.75
C PHE A 181 -6.22 -30.98 12.88
N LEU A 182 -6.73 -31.38 11.71
CA LEU A 182 -7.37 -30.50 10.73
C LEU A 182 -8.73 -29.99 11.18
N ILE A 183 -9.55 -30.82 11.83
CA ILE A 183 -10.94 -30.49 12.14
C ILE A 183 -11.05 -29.90 13.54
N HIS A 184 -10.32 -30.48 14.49
CA HIS A 184 -10.43 -30.11 15.91
C HIS A 184 -9.25 -29.31 16.43
N GLY A 185 -8.19 -29.10 15.64
CA GLY A 185 -6.99 -28.38 16.07
C GLY A 185 -6.34 -28.97 17.32
N SER A 186 -6.56 -30.28 17.57
CA SER A 186 -6.05 -30.97 18.76
C SER A 186 -4.84 -31.81 18.42
N LEU A 187 -3.83 -31.74 19.28
CA LEU A 187 -2.62 -32.55 19.20
C LEU A 187 -2.74 -33.73 20.17
N SER A 188 -2.31 -34.91 19.72
CA SER A 188 -2.19 -36.09 20.57
C SER A 188 -0.90 -36.02 21.39
N ASP A 189 -0.98 -36.32 22.69
CA ASP A 189 0.22 -36.41 23.56
C ASP A 189 1.13 -37.58 23.17
N LYS A 190 0.58 -38.60 22.52
CA LYS A 190 1.30 -39.78 22.00
C LYS A 190 1.41 -39.66 20.48
N ASP A 191 2.64 -39.72 19.97
CA ASP A 191 3.01 -39.55 18.55
C ASP A 191 2.39 -38.29 17.92
N PRO A 192 2.79 -37.07 18.33
CA PRO A 192 2.21 -35.85 17.81
C PRO A 192 2.53 -35.66 16.32
N LEU A 193 1.54 -35.25 15.53
CA LEU A 193 1.72 -34.88 14.12
C LEU A 193 2.43 -33.52 13.96
N ALA A 194 2.25 -32.62 14.93
CA ALA A 194 2.80 -31.27 14.89
C ALA A 194 3.29 -30.80 16.27
N SER A 195 4.20 -29.83 16.26
CA SER A 195 4.68 -29.11 17.45
C SER A 195 3.55 -28.28 18.11
N LYS A 196 3.83 -27.74 19.30
CA LYS A 196 2.92 -26.84 20.03
C LYS A 196 2.56 -25.57 19.24
N ASP A 197 3.42 -25.16 18.31
CA ASP A 197 3.18 -24.04 17.37
C ASP A 197 2.41 -24.48 16.10
N PHE A 198 1.88 -25.71 16.09
CA PHE A 198 1.17 -26.34 14.98
C PHE A 198 2.00 -26.51 13.68
N VAL A 199 3.33 -26.56 13.81
CA VAL A 199 4.25 -26.89 12.71
C VAL A 199 4.44 -28.40 12.64
N LEU A 200 4.27 -29.00 11.45
CA LEU A 200 4.43 -30.44 11.24
C LEU A 200 5.83 -30.92 11.63
N LEU A 201 5.91 -32.05 12.32
CA LEU A 201 7.19 -32.64 12.74
C LEU A 201 7.85 -33.41 11.59
N GLU A 202 9.18 -33.33 11.50
CA GLU A 202 9.96 -34.06 10.50
C GLU A 202 9.79 -35.58 10.72
N GLY A 203 9.38 -36.31 9.68
CA GLY A 203 9.07 -37.75 9.75
C GLY A 203 7.64 -38.11 10.18
N SER A 204 6.79 -37.14 10.51
CA SER A 204 5.38 -37.39 10.88
C SER A 204 4.45 -37.59 9.66
N VAL A 205 4.92 -37.21 8.48
CA VAL A 205 4.17 -37.18 7.22
C VAL A 205 4.80 -38.16 6.22
N PRO A 206 4.01 -39.03 5.56
CA PRO A 206 4.51 -39.93 4.51
C PRO A 206 5.10 -39.20 3.29
N SER A 207 6.08 -39.82 2.63
CA SER A 207 6.71 -39.32 1.40
C SER A 207 5.78 -39.34 0.18
N CYS A 208 4.71 -40.15 0.19
CA CYS A 208 3.73 -40.22 -0.90
C CYS A 208 2.91 -38.92 -1.07
N LEU A 209 2.92 -38.03 -0.08
CA LEU A 209 2.16 -36.78 -0.10
C LEU A 209 2.89 -35.68 -0.87
N SER A 210 2.16 -34.92 -1.67
CA SER A 210 2.73 -33.76 -2.36
C SER A 210 3.10 -32.66 -1.38
N ALA A 211 4.18 -31.93 -1.66
CA ALA A 211 4.61 -30.79 -0.84
C ALA A 211 3.49 -29.75 -0.65
N GLN A 212 2.61 -29.59 -1.66
CA GLN A 212 1.47 -28.69 -1.59
C GLN A 212 0.41 -29.14 -0.56
N SER A 213 0.17 -30.43 -0.44
CA SER A 213 -0.74 -30.99 0.57
C SER A 213 -0.15 -30.88 1.97
N GLN A 214 1.17 -31.07 2.13
CA GLN A 214 1.85 -30.88 3.42
C GLN A 214 1.72 -29.43 3.92
N GLU A 215 1.97 -28.45 3.03
CA GLU A 215 1.76 -27.03 3.34
C GLU A 215 0.30 -26.73 3.70
N SER A 216 -0.65 -27.31 2.97
CA SER A 216 -2.08 -27.12 3.19
C SER A 216 -2.54 -27.70 4.52
N ILE A 217 -2.02 -28.88 4.91
CA ILE A 217 -2.30 -29.50 6.20
C ILE A 217 -1.76 -28.64 7.34
N SER A 218 -0.51 -28.19 7.23
CA SER A 218 0.12 -27.29 8.21
C SER A 218 -0.68 -26.00 8.38
N TYR A 219 -1.08 -25.37 7.26
CA TYR A 219 -1.87 -24.15 7.25
C TYR A 219 -3.23 -24.33 7.95
N VAL A 220 -4.00 -25.34 7.55
CA VAL A 220 -5.36 -25.58 8.09
C VAL A 220 -5.30 -25.95 9.57
N GLY A 221 -4.41 -26.87 9.94
CA GLY A 221 -4.27 -27.30 11.34
C GLY A 221 -3.80 -26.17 12.26
N ARG A 222 -2.86 -25.34 11.79
CA ARG A 222 -2.44 -24.13 12.51
C ARG A 222 -3.59 -23.14 12.65
N ALA A 223 -4.35 -22.89 11.60
CA ALA A 223 -5.45 -21.93 11.66
C ALA A 223 -6.55 -22.39 12.63
N ILE A 224 -7.00 -23.63 12.55
CA ILE A 224 -8.05 -24.16 13.43
C ILE A 224 -7.56 -24.33 14.87
N GLY A 225 -6.31 -24.76 15.06
CA GLY A 225 -5.68 -24.86 16.37
C GLY A 225 -5.56 -23.50 17.09
N THR A 226 -5.16 -22.46 16.36
CA THR A 226 -5.05 -21.10 16.90
C THR A 226 -6.41 -20.47 17.22
N VAL A 227 -7.41 -20.61 16.35
CA VAL A 227 -8.80 -20.17 16.63
C VAL A 227 -9.35 -20.81 17.90
N LYS A 228 -9.09 -22.12 18.08
CA LYS A 228 -9.52 -22.86 19.27
C LYS A 228 -8.78 -22.42 20.53
N ALA A 229 -7.46 -22.23 20.45
CA ALA A 229 -6.64 -21.78 21.58
C ALA A 229 -7.05 -20.36 22.04
N ALA A 230 -7.43 -19.49 21.10
CA ALA A 230 -7.89 -18.13 21.37
C ALA A 230 -9.33 -18.04 21.89
N LYS A 231 -10.07 -19.16 22.00
CA LYS A 231 -11.50 -19.21 22.42
C LYS A 231 -12.38 -18.19 21.69
N TRP A 232 -12.24 -18.12 20.36
CA TRP A 232 -12.98 -17.18 19.54
C TRP A 232 -14.51 -17.41 19.60
N GLU A 233 -15.30 -16.33 19.48
CA GLU A 233 -16.77 -16.36 19.61
C GLU A 233 -17.41 -17.26 18.54
N ASN A 234 -16.88 -17.22 17.32
CA ASN A 234 -17.30 -18.07 16.22
C ASN A 234 -16.32 -19.25 16.07
N GLN A 235 -16.71 -20.42 16.58
CA GLN A 235 -15.98 -21.66 16.33
C GLN A 235 -16.28 -22.22 14.93
N PHE A 236 -15.39 -23.06 14.44
CA PHE A 236 -15.60 -23.75 13.16
C PHE A 236 -16.91 -24.57 13.21
N PRO A 237 -17.84 -24.40 12.24
CA PRO A 237 -19.15 -25.04 12.28
C PRO A 237 -19.08 -26.56 12.37
N ARG A 238 -19.88 -27.15 13.26
CA ARG A 238 -19.94 -28.61 13.44
C ARG A 238 -20.44 -29.35 12.20
N SER A 239 -21.29 -28.72 11.38
CA SER A 239 -21.77 -29.30 10.12
C SER A 239 -20.63 -29.47 9.11
N LEU A 240 -19.83 -28.42 8.87
CA LEU A 240 -18.66 -28.46 7.98
C LEU A 240 -17.58 -29.42 8.50
N ALA A 241 -17.40 -29.48 9.83
CA ALA A 241 -16.51 -30.45 10.45
C ALA A 241 -16.90 -31.90 10.11
N LEU A 242 -18.20 -32.25 10.19
CA LEU A 242 -18.70 -33.58 9.85
C LEU A 242 -18.50 -33.91 8.36
N ASP A 243 -18.72 -32.93 7.48
CA ASP A 243 -18.49 -33.12 6.04
C ASP A 243 -17.01 -33.33 5.73
N HIS A 244 -16.10 -32.59 6.38
CA HIS A 244 -14.66 -32.79 6.27
C HIS A 244 -14.21 -34.16 6.79
N THR A 245 -14.79 -34.66 7.89
CA THR A 245 -14.53 -36.02 8.38
C THR A 245 -14.89 -37.05 7.32
N LYS A 246 -16.10 -36.99 6.75
CA LYS A 246 -16.56 -37.93 5.71
C LYS A 246 -15.66 -37.90 4.47
N MET A 247 -15.21 -36.72 4.05
CA MET A 247 -14.29 -36.60 2.91
C MET A 247 -12.94 -37.27 3.20
N LEU A 248 -12.38 -37.06 4.39
CA LEU A 248 -11.09 -37.67 4.79
C LEU A 248 -11.17 -39.19 5.01
N GLU A 249 -12.31 -39.73 5.46
CA GLU A 249 -12.50 -41.18 5.61
C GLU A 249 -12.59 -41.90 4.26
N SER A 250 -13.01 -41.20 3.20
CA SER A 250 -13.23 -41.79 1.88
C SER A 250 -11.95 -42.02 1.06
N VAL A 251 -10.80 -41.46 1.49
CA VAL A 251 -9.56 -41.46 0.70
C VAL A 251 -8.35 -41.85 1.56
N LEU A 252 -7.45 -42.64 0.97
CA LEU A 252 -6.17 -43.03 1.56
C LEU A 252 -5.01 -42.18 1.00
N PRO A 253 -3.97 -41.89 1.80
CA PRO A 253 -2.75 -41.20 1.36
C PRO A 253 -2.03 -41.82 0.16
N GLN A 254 -2.17 -43.14 -0.06
CA GLN A 254 -1.59 -43.82 -1.22
C GLN A 254 -2.17 -43.32 -2.56
N ASP A 255 -3.43 -42.86 -2.57
CA ASP A 255 -4.09 -42.29 -3.74
C ASP A 255 -3.84 -40.78 -3.82
N GLN A 256 -2.62 -40.42 -4.20
CA GLN A 256 -2.10 -39.04 -4.16
C GLN A 256 -3.06 -38.00 -4.78
N TYR A 257 -3.61 -38.27 -5.96
CA TYR A 257 -4.50 -37.32 -6.65
C TYR A 257 -5.82 -37.07 -5.89
N ALA A 258 -6.45 -38.14 -5.42
CA ALA A 258 -7.71 -38.04 -4.70
C ALA A 258 -7.50 -37.34 -3.34
N PHE A 259 -6.40 -37.68 -2.65
CA PHE A 259 -6.07 -37.11 -1.36
C PHE A 259 -5.74 -35.62 -1.47
N ASP A 260 -4.91 -35.24 -2.44
CA ASP A 260 -4.55 -33.84 -2.69
C ASP A 260 -5.78 -32.97 -3.02
N ARG A 261 -6.75 -33.52 -3.76
CA ARG A 261 -8.01 -32.85 -4.05
C ARG A 261 -8.83 -32.61 -2.78
N VAL A 262 -9.01 -33.62 -1.93
CA VAL A 262 -9.75 -33.48 -0.67
C VAL A 262 -9.10 -32.45 0.25
N ILE A 263 -7.77 -32.47 0.39
CA ILE A 263 -7.03 -31.50 1.18
C ILE A 263 -7.16 -30.07 0.62
N ALA A 264 -7.14 -29.92 -0.71
CA ALA A 264 -7.36 -28.62 -1.35
C ALA A 264 -8.79 -28.08 -1.13
N ASP A 265 -9.80 -28.95 -1.18
CA ASP A 265 -11.21 -28.58 -0.94
C ASP A 265 -11.41 -28.17 0.54
N ILE A 266 -10.82 -28.91 1.49
CA ILE A 266 -10.82 -28.57 2.92
C ILE A 266 -10.14 -27.22 3.15
N ARG A 267 -8.95 -27.02 2.57
CA ARG A 267 -8.21 -25.75 2.67
C ARG A 267 -9.06 -24.58 2.18
N THR A 268 -9.70 -24.73 1.02
CA THR A 268 -10.54 -23.67 0.44
C THR A 268 -11.71 -23.33 1.35
N THR A 269 -12.41 -24.33 1.87
CA THR A 269 -13.56 -24.16 2.78
C THR A 269 -13.15 -23.48 4.10
N VAL A 270 -12.01 -23.90 4.67
CA VAL A 270 -11.47 -23.29 5.91
C VAL A 270 -11.02 -21.85 5.65
N SER A 271 -10.34 -21.59 4.53
CA SER A 271 -9.97 -20.23 4.11
C SER A 271 -11.19 -19.31 3.94
N GLU A 272 -12.26 -19.77 3.28
CA GLU A 272 -13.49 -18.99 3.12
C GLU A 272 -14.10 -18.65 4.49
N TRP A 273 -14.12 -19.62 5.41
CA TRP A 273 -14.62 -19.40 6.76
C TRP A 273 -13.76 -18.40 7.56
N LEU A 274 -12.42 -18.51 7.48
CA LEU A 274 -11.48 -17.61 8.14
C LEU A 274 -11.58 -16.17 7.61
N TRP A 275 -11.76 -16.01 6.29
CA TRP A 275 -11.94 -14.69 5.67
C TRP A 275 -13.23 -14.00 6.11
N LEU A 276 -14.31 -14.76 6.30
CA LEU A 276 -15.60 -14.21 6.73
C LEU A 276 -15.66 -13.92 8.24
N ASN A 277 -14.97 -14.68 9.07
CA ASN A 277 -15.18 -14.67 10.53
C ASN A 277 -13.98 -14.24 11.38
N VAL A 278 -12.74 -14.34 10.86
CA VAL A 278 -11.52 -14.12 11.65
C VAL A 278 -10.72 -12.92 11.15
N LEU A 279 -10.34 -12.91 9.87
CA LEU A 279 -9.63 -11.77 9.27
C LEU A 279 -10.59 -10.99 8.39
N THR A 280 -11.21 -9.95 8.95
CA THR A 280 -12.17 -9.15 8.18
C THR A 280 -11.45 -8.31 7.14
N HIS A 281 -12.16 -7.96 6.06
CA HIS A 281 -11.62 -7.08 5.01
C HIS A 281 -11.12 -5.73 5.58
N LYS A 282 -11.80 -5.20 6.60
CA LYS A 282 -11.40 -3.97 7.29
C LYS A 282 -10.06 -4.10 7.99
N ASP A 283 -9.77 -5.25 8.61
CA ASP A 283 -8.50 -5.48 9.30
C ASP A 283 -7.33 -5.53 8.31
N VAL A 284 -7.54 -6.16 7.14
CA VAL A 284 -6.54 -6.18 6.06
C VAL A 284 -6.34 -4.78 5.48
N GLU A 285 -7.42 -4.03 5.25
CA GLU A 285 -7.33 -2.65 4.75
C GLU A 285 -6.56 -1.77 5.73
N VAL A 286 -6.85 -1.82 7.03
CA VAL A 286 -6.14 -1.07 8.07
C VAL A 286 -4.66 -1.46 8.13
N ALA A 287 -4.35 -2.76 8.06
CA ALA A 287 -2.97 -3.22 8.06
C ALA A 287 -2.19 -2.72 6.83
N VAL A 288 -2.75 -2.86 5.62
CA VAL A 288 -2.12 -2.39 4.37
C VAL A 288 -1.99 -0.87 4.34
N GLU A 289 -2.98 -0.13 4.82
CA GLU A 289 -2.96 1.33 4.96
C GLU A 289 -1.86 1.76 5.94
N SER A 290 -1.70 1.06 7.07
CA SER A 290 -0.63 1.35 8.03
C SER A 290 0.75 1.08 7.44
N LEU A 291 0.96 -0.06 6.77
CA LEU A 291 2.23 -0.39 6.11
C LEU A 291 2.58 0.66 5.05
N ALA A 292 1.63 1.12 4.25
CA ALA A 292 1.88 2.16 3.25
C ALA A 292 2.13 3.54 3.88
N SER A 293 1.39 3.90 4.93
CA SER A 293 1.54 5.20 5.61
C SER A 293 2.90 5.36 6.26
N TYR A 294 3.40 4.30 6.92
CA TYR A 294 4.63 4.35 7.72
C TYR A 294 5.86 3.82 6.99
N PHE A 295 5.81 2.66 6.32
CA PHE A 295 6.98 2.11 5.62
C PHE A 295 7.21 2.76 4.26
N LEU A 296 6.14 3.11 3.54
CA LEU A 296 6.25 3.79 2.22
C LEU A 296 6.20 5.33 2.33
N LEU A 297 6.23 5.87 3.55
CA LEU A 297 6.23 7.31 3.84
C LEU A 297 5.07 8.11 3.21
N ARG A 298 3.92 7.49 2.98
CA ARG A 298 2.76 8.18 2.40
C ARG A 298 2.19 9.25 3.35
N ASN A 299 2.31 9.04 4.67
CA ASN A 299 2.06 10.10 5.64
C ASN A 299 3.27 11.05 5.72
N GLY A 300 3.30 12.03 4.82
CA GLY A 300 4.44 12.94 4.65
C GLY A 300 4.72 13.82 5.88
N GLU A 301 3.70 14.20 6.65
CA GLU A 301 3.86 15.01 7.87
C GLU A 301 4.60 14.22 8.95
N PHE A 302 4.13 13.00 9.22
CA PHE A 302 4.76 12.09 10.16
C PHE A 302 6.19 11.74 9.73
N ALA A 303 6.39 11.39 8.46
CA ALA A 303 7.71 11.05 7.92
C ALA A 303 8.74 12.17 8.11
N LEU A 304 8.37 13.42 7.82
CA LEU A 304 9.25 14.58 8.02
C LEU A 304 9.51 14.86 9.50
N SER A 305 8.48 14.74 10.36
CA SER A 305 8.62 14.88 11.82
C SER A 305 9.56 13.82 12.40
N LEU A 306 9.43 12.57 11.95
CA LEU A 306 10.26 11.45 12.36
C LEU A 306 11.73 11.65 11.98
N ILE A 307 12.00 12.03 10.74
CA ILE A 307 13.38 12.30 10.28
C ILE A 307 14.00 13.42 11.12
N ARG A 308 13.26 14.51 11.37
CA ARG A 308 13.73 15.63 12.21
C ARG A 308 14.02 15.23 13.64
N GLU A 309 13.16 14.43 14.27
CA GLU A 309 13.39 13.97 15.65
C GLU A 309 14.56 12.98 15.74
N ILE A 310 14.76 12.12 14.73
CA ILE A 310 15.95 11.24 14.66
C ILE A 310 17.23 12.07 14.48
N GLU A 311 17.23 13.09 13.62
CA GLU A 311 18.37 14.01 13.46
C GLU A 311 18.65 14.80 14.74
N ARG A 312 17.61 15.29 15.41
CA ARG A 312 17.72 15.97 16.70
C ARG A 312 18.30 15.06 17.77
N LEU A 313 17.86 13.80 17.82
CA LEU A 313 18.39 12.79 18.74
C LEU A 313 19.87 12.52 18.45
N LYS A 314 20.24 12.39 17.17
CA LYS A 314 21.63 12.22 16.72
C LYS A 314 22.52 13.36 17.21
N ILE A 315 22.13 14.61 16.96
CA ILE A 315 22.88 15.80 17.40
C ILE A 315 22.95 15.84 18.93
N SER A 316 21.81 15.75 19.62
CA SER A 316 21.77 15.89 21.08
C SER A 316 22.57 14.83 21.83
N ARG A 317 22.66 13.60 21.33
CA ARG A 317 23.29 12.47 22.03
C ARG A 317 24.72 12.20 21.58
N LEU A 318 25.05 12.44 20.31
CA LEU A 318 26.35 12.07 19.73
C LEU A 318 27.32 13.25 19.57
N THR A 319 26.87 14.51 19.63
CA THR A 319 27.76 15.69 19.56
C THR A 319 27.98 16.38 20.90
N GLY A 320 27.33 15.90 21.98
CA GLY A 320 27.48 16.43 23.35
C GLY A 320 28.74 15.94 24.07
N ARG A 321 29.25 16.72 25.03
CA ARG A 321 30.40 16.32 25.88
C ARG A 321 30.05 15.07 26.71
N SER A 322 31.01 14.15 26.79
CA SER A 322 30.87 12.78 27.32
C SER A 322 30.17 12.71 28.69
N GLY A 323 29.06 11.98 28.77
CA GLY A 323 28.28 11.71 29.98
C GLY A 323 27.46 10.41 29.82
N PRO A 324 26.82 9.87 30.86
CA PRO A 324 26.07 8.59 30.79
C PRO A 324 24.84 8.63 29.87
N THR A 325 24.44 9.82 29.42
CA THR A 325 23.29 10.06 28.56
C THR A 325 23.65 10.21 27.08
N THR A 326 24.80 9.72 26.65
CA THR A 326 25.31 9.93 25.28
C THR A 326 25.10 8.72 24.35
N MET A 327 24.39 7.69 24.83
CA MET A 327 24.09 6.47 24.07
C MET A 327 22.67 6.52 23.51
N ILE A 328 22.48 6.09 22.26
CA ILE A 328 21.15 5.92 21.64
C ILE A 328 20.72 4.45 21.79
N ARG A 329 19.60 4.22 22.48
CA ARG A 329 18.99 2.89 22.66
C ARG A 329 17.72 2.76 21.83
N GLU A 330 17.25 1.52 21.64
CA GLU A 330 15.98 1.24 20.96
C GLU A 330 14.78 1.95 21.65
N GLN A 331 14.81 2.08 22.98
CA GLN A 331 13.81 2.83 23.74
C GLN A 331 13.80 4.32 23.39
N ASP A 332 14.97 4.93 23.15
CA ASP A 332 15.07 6.34 22.77
C ASP A 332 14.51 6.57 21.36
N LEU A 333 14.71 5.59 20.45
CA LEU A 333 14.12 5.59 19.11
C LEU A 333 12.60 5.38 19.13
N HIS A 334 12.09 4.53 20.01
CA HIS A 334 10.65 4.37 20.23
C HIS A 334 10.01 5.66 20.78
N LEU A 335 10.69 6.35 21.71
CA LEU A 335 10.24 7.67 22.18
C LEU A 335 10.30 8.73 21.08
N ALA A 336 11.29 8.68 20.19
CA ALA A 336 11.36 9.56 19.02
C ALA A 336 10.19 9.32 18.06
N LEU A 337 9.80 8.05 17.84
CA LEU A 337 8.62 7.68 17.07
C LEU A 337 7.33 8.28 17.67
N LEU A 338 7.16 8.17 18.99
CA LEU A 338 6.00 8.75 19.70
C LEU A 338 6.01 10.28 19.70
N ARG A 339 7.18 10.92 19.78
CA ARG A 339 7.27 12.39 19.68
C ARG A 339 6.96 12.88 18.28
N ALA A 340 7.39 12.13 17.27
CA ALA A 340 7.14 12.44 15.88
C ALA A 340 5.65 12.36 15.52
N SER A 341 4.87 11.52 16.21
CA SER A 341 3.42 11.42 16.00
C SER A 341 2.64 12.58 16.60
N LEU A 342 3.13 13.24 17.66
CA LEU A 342 2.47 14.38 18.29
C LEU A 342 2.34 15.56 17.31
N GLY A 343 1.12 16.08 17.15
CA GLY A 343 0.85 17.18 16.23
C GLY A 343 0.80 16.77 14.75
N THR A 344 0.75 15.47 14.46
CA THR A 344 0.52 14.92 13.11
C THR A 344 -0.76 14.08 13.07
N THR A 345 -1.23 13.76 11.88
CA THR A 345 -2.38 12.85 11.67
C THR A 345 -2.21 11.46 12.30
N ALA A 346 -0.98 11.05 12.62
CA ALA A 346 -0.68 9.76 13.25
C ALA A 346 -0.94 9.75 14.78
N GLN A 347 -1.26 10.88 15.41
CA GLN A 347 -1.39 10.98 16.88
C GLN A 347 -2.45 10.02 17.48
N HIS A 348 -3.53 9.75 16.76
CA HIS A 348 -4.65 8.92 17.21
C HIS A 348 -4.69 7.55 16.52
N ASP A 349 -3.65 7.18 15.76
CA ASP A 349 -3.63 5.93 15.01
C ASP A 349 -3.19 4.75 15.91
N PRO A 350 -4.05 3.73 16.13
CA PRO A 350 -3.69 2.57 16.94
C PRO A 350 -2.55 1.73 16.34
N SER A 351 -2.31 1.84 15.04
CA SER A 351 -1.32 1.03 14.34
C SER A 351 0.14 1.40 14.66
N LEU A 352 0.38 2.58 15.25
CA LEU A 352 1.70 2.98 15.77
C LEU A 352 2.22 2.03 16.85
N SER A 353 1.33 1.39 17.61
CA SER A 353 1.71 0.44 18.67
C SER A 353 2.42 -0.81 18.11
N TYR A 354 2.20 -1.13 16.84
CA TYR A 354 2.82 -2.27 16.16
C TYR A 354 4.20 -1.93 15.58
N LEU A 355 4.60 -0.66 15.53
CA LEU A 355 5.86 -0.24 14.95
C LEU A 355 6.98 -0.19 15.98
N ARG A 356 8.12 -0.81 15.66
CA ARG A 356 9.32 -0.74 16.50
C ARG A 356 10.59 -0.64 15.67
N PHE A 357 11.50 0.22 16.10
CA PHE A 357 12.87 0.23 15.59
C PHE A 357 13.71 -0.85 16.28
N ARG A 358 14.51 -1.56 15.49
CA ARG A 358 15.57 -2.45 15.97
C ARG A 358 16.93 -1.97 15.52
N LEU A 359 17.92 -2.14 16.39
CA LEU A 359 19.33 -1.82 16.12
C LEU A 359 20.14 -3.12 16.08
N PRO A 360 20.39 -3.72 14.90
CA PRO A 360 21.15 -4.96 14.76
C PRO A 360 22.57 -4.86 15.33
N SER A 361 23.20 -3.68 15.21
CA SER A 361 24.55 -3.40 15.72
C SER A 361 24.59 -3.09 17.22
N GLY A 362 23.46 -3.17 17.91
CA GLY A 362 23.34 -2.79 19.32
C GLY A 362 23.28 -1.27 19.54
N PRO A 363 23.32 -0.80 20.80
CA PRO A 363 23.06 0.59 21.10
C PRO A 363 24.30 1.48 20.85
N LEU A 364 24.05 2.65 20.24
CA LEU A 364 25.09 3.50 19.65
C LEU A 364 25.73 4.41 20.68
N ARG A 365 27.07 4.50 20.73
CA ARG A 365 27.83 5.42 21.60
C ARG A 365 28.49 6.55 20.79
N PRO A 366 28.77 7.73 21.38
CA PRO A 366 29.52 8.78 20.70
C PRO A 366 30.94 8.30 20.50
N LEU A 367 31.43 8.37 19.27
CA LEU A 367 32.71 7.79 18.90
C LEU A 367 33.87 8.50 19.64
N LEU A 368 34.62 7.74 20.45
CA LEU A 368 36.05 7.64 20.20
C LEU A 368 36.22 6.83 18.90
N PRO A 369 37.13 7.21 17.99
CA PRO A 369 37.41 6.45 16.78
C PRO A 369 38.02 5.09 17.16
N SER A 370 37.16 4.11 17.45
CA SER A 370 37.59 2.74 17.71
C SER A 370 37.80 2.06 16.37
N LEU A 371 39.05 1.93 15.94
CA LEU A 371 39.75 0.69 15.54
C LEU A 371 38.96 -0.49 14.93
N ALA A 372 37.83 -0.24 14.26
CA ALA A 372 37.31 -1.15 13.27
C ALA A 372 38.07 -0.84 11.98
N THR A 373 38.93 -1.77 11.60
CA THR A 373 39.50 -1.90 10.25
C THR A 373 38.36 -2.02 9.23
N ALA A 374 37.67 -0.92 8.96
CA ALA A 374 37.02 -0.73 7.67
C ALA A 374 38.12 -0.29 6.72
N PRO A 375 38.41 -1.03 5.64
CA PRO A 375 39.33 -0.52 4.64
C PRO A 375 38.76 0.81 4.17
N THR A 376 39.60 1.83 4.15
CA THR A 376 39.32 3.08 3.43
C THR A 376 38.95 2.68 2.01
N LYS A 377 37.65 2.64 1.71
CA LYS A 377 37.17 2.52 0.33
C LYS A 377 37.53 3.83 -0.34
N ASP A 378 38.71 3.86 -0.92
CA ASP A 378 39.10 4.89 -1.87
C ASP A 378 38.01 4.99 -2.92
N LEU A 379 37.58 6.22 -3.22
CA LEU A 379 36.54 6.54 -4.21
C LEU A 379 36.85 5.94 -5.60
N SER A 380 38.12 5.61 -5.87
CA SER A 380 38.62 4.97 -7.08
C SER A 380 38.48 3.43 -7.11
N SER A 381 38.21 2.78 -5.98
CA SER A 381 38.16 1.32 -5.86
C SER A 381 36.75 0.71 -5.96
N SER A 382 35.68 1.51 -5.91
CA SER A 382 34.29 1.04 -6.02
C SER A 382 33.79 0.84 -7.46
N LEU A 383 34.67 0.98 -8.46
CA LEU A 383 34.36 0.66 -9.86
C LEU A 383 34.38 -0.86 -10.15
N ASN A 384 34.73 -1.70 -9.16
CA ASN A 384 34.63 -3.15 -9.25
C ASN A 384 33.44 -3.66 -8.41
N PRO A 385 32.41 -4.29 -9.01
CA PRO A 385 31.24 -4.78 -8.29
C PRO A 385 31.54 -6.12 -7.61
N SER A 386 32.25 -6.11 -6.48
CA SER A 386 32.38 -7.32 -5.65
C SER A 386 31.19 -7.44 -4.68
N SER A 387 30.19 -8.23 -5.09
CA SER A 387 29.37 -9.19 -4.31
C SER A 387 28.82 -8.85 -2.91
N GLU A 388 28.70 -7.59 -2.48
CA GLU A 388 27.89 -7.22 -1.30
C GLU A 388 26.68 -6.35 -1.73
N PRO A 389 25.44 -6.68 -1.30
CA PRO A 389 24.27 -5.89 -1.64
C PRO A 389 24.38 -4.50 -1.01
N THR A 390 24.23 -3.44 -1.83
CA THR A 390 24.25 -2.06 -1.35
C THR A 390 23.01 -1.77 -0.50
N THR A 391 23.21 -1.45 0.78
CA THR A 391 22.11 -1.17 1.73
C THR A 391 22.02 0.33 2.07
N PHE A 392 20.81 0.78 2.42
CA PHE A 392 20.50 2.19 2.80
C PHE A 392 20.14 2.35 4.28
N ASP A 393 20.13 1.25 5.04
CA ASP A 393 19.76 1.18 6.45
C ASP A 393 20.67 2.01 7.36
N ASP A 394 21.91 2.25 6.94
CA ASP A 394 22.87 3.06 7.68
C ASP A 394 22.68 4.57 7.51
N LEU A 395 22.07 5.02 6.42
CA LEU A 395 22.13 6.44 6.03
C LEU A 395 21.28 7.36 6.93
N LEU A 396 20.26 6.83 7.59
CA LEU A 396 19.38 7.63 8.46
C LEU A 396 20.12 8.04 9.75
N LEU A 397 20.65 7.08 10.50
CA LEU A 397 21.33 7.30 11.79
C LEU A 397 22.87 7.36 11.69
N GLY A 398 23.47 6.60 10.75
CA GLY A 398 24.90 6.31 10.64
C GLY A 398 25.26 4.86 11.02
N THR A 399 24.27 4.05 11.37
CA THR A 399 24.36 2.62 11.70
C THR A 399 23.07 1.92 11.27
N PRO A 400 23.08 0.58 11.10
CA PRO A 400 21.94 -0.15 10.55
C PRO A 400 20.70 0.06 11.40
N LEU A 401 19.64 0.59 10.79
CA LEU A 401 18.35 0.82 11.45
C LEU A 401 17.22 0.11 10.71
N LEU A 402 16.51 -0.78 11.40
CA LEU A 402 15.39 -1.53 10.83
C LEU A 402 14.09 -1.13 11.51
N LEU A 403 13.11 -0.69 10.71
CA LEU A 403 11.73 -0.55 11.16
C LEU A 403 11.06 -1.92 11.05
N THR A 404 10.43 -2.38 12.14
CA THR A 404 9.73 -3.66 12.21
C THR A 404 8.26 -3.43 12.53
N TYR A 405 7.40 -4.27 11.95
CA TYR A 405 5.97 -4.30 12.24
C TYR A 405 5.67 -5.58 13.01
N SER A 406 5.17 -5.46 14.24
CA SER A 406 4.80 -6.61 15.06
C SER A 406 3.48 -7.19 14.56
N VAL A 407 3.56 -8.28 13.80
CA VAL A 407 2.37 -9.01 13.35
C VAL A 407 1.90 -9.91 14.48
N SER A 408 0.68 -9.68 14.96
CA SER A 408 -0.05 -10.62 15.81
C SER A 408 -1.00 -11.45 14.96
N TRP A 409 -1.32 -12.66 15.41
CA TRP A 409 -2.46 -13.39 14.89
C TRP A 409 -3.73 -12.51 15.02
N PRO A 410 -4.62 -12.42 14.02
CA PRO A 410 -4.71 -13.21 12.77
C PRO A 410 -3.99 -12.63 11.55
N LEU A 411 -3.30 -11.49 11.66
CA LEU A 411 -2.65 -10.82 10.52
C LEU A 411 -1.48 -11.63 9.91
N ASP A 412 -0.91 -12.56 10.67
CA ASP A 412 0.16 -13.48 10.22
C ASP A 412 -0.31 -14.49 9.16
N LEU A 413 -1.63 -14.70 9.00
CA LEU A 413 -2.14 -15.49 7.87
C LEU A 413 -1.92 -14.80 6.53
N PHE A 414 -1.87 -13.46 6.53
CA PHE A 414 -1.71 -12.64 5.34
C PHE A 414 -0.25 -12.17 5.16
N LEU A 415 0.34 -11.56 6.20
CA LEU A 415 1.67 -10.96 6.15
C LEU A 415 2.76 -11.97 6.52
N HIS A 416 3.66 -12.30 5.60
CA HIS A 416 4.83 -13.11 5.93
C HIS A 416 5.98 -12.26 6.47
N PRO A 417 6.86 -12.79 7.33
CA PRO A 417 8.08 -12.10 7.75
C PRO A 417 8.98 -11.65 6.58
N SER A 418 8.96 -12.36 5.45
CA SER A 418 9.68 -11.94 4.23
C SER A 418 9.14 -10.63 3.66
N ASP A 419 7.81 -10.45 3.68
CA ASP A 419 7.14 -9.28 3.12
C ASP A 419 7.48 -8.04 3.95
N LEU A 420 7.50 -8.19 5.28
CA LEU A 420 7.91 -7.13 6.21
C LEU A 420 9.37 -6.73 6.05
N HIS A 421 10.24 -7.67 5.71
CA HIS A 421 11.64 -7.37 5.41
C HIS A 421 11.76 -6.51 4.15
N ILE A 422 10.98 -6.80 3.11
CA ILE A 422 10.92 -5.96 1.90
C ILE A 422 10.43 -4.55 2.23
N TYR A 423 9.39 -4.42 3.06
CA TYR A 423 8.94 -3.10 3.55
C TYR A 423 10.04 -2.36 4.31
N ALA A 424 10.80 -3.05 5.18
CA ALA A 424 11.90 -2.43 5.92
C ALA A 424 13.00 -1.89 4.98
N ILE A 425 13.32 -2.62 3.91
CA ILE A 425 14.28 -2.17 2.88
C ILE A 425 13.73 -0.95 2.12
N LEU A 426 12.47 -0.99 1.70
CA LEU A 426 11.81 0.14 1.04
C LEU A 426 11.80 1.37 1.95
N PHE A 427 11.49 1.21 3.23
CA PHE A 427 11.55 2.27 4.22
C PHE A 427 12.95 2.86 4.36
N ALA A 428 13.99 2.03 4.45
CA ALA A 428 15.38 2.49 4.55
C ALA A 428 15.77 3.33 3.32
N TYR A 429 15.43 2.87 2.11
CA TYR A 429 15.69 3.59 0.87
C TYR A 429 14.93 4.93 0.80
N LEU A 430 13.60 4.90 1.03
CA LEU A 430 12.75 6.10 0.94
C LEU A 430 13.10 7.13 2.02
N SER A 431 13.40 6.68 3.24
CA SER A 431 13.79 7.57 4.34
C SER A 431 15.17 8.20 4.11
N ALA A 432 16.13 7.46 3.54
CA ALA A 432 17.42 8.02 3.12
C ALA A 432 17.23 9.10 2.04
N LEU A 433 16.45 8.80 1.00
CA LEU A 433 16.16 9.75 -0.07
C LEU A 433 15.47 11.03 0.46
N ARG A 434 14.44 10.87 1.30
CA ARG A 434 13.69 11.99 1.90
C ARG A 434 14.54 12.81 2.87
N LYS A 435 15.42 12.16 3.63
CA LYS A 435 16.38 12.83 4.53
C LYS A 435 17.32 13.72 3.72
N THR A 436 18.02 13.17 2.73
CA THR A 436 18.99 13.93 1.93
C THR A 436 18.31 15.07 1.18
N HIS A 437 17.11 14.86 0.66
CA HIS A 437 16.27 15.91 0.08
C HIS A 437 15.99 17.06 1.07
N THR A 438 15.57 16.72 2.30
CA THR A 438 15.31 17.72 3.36
C THR A 438 16.58 18.48 3.75
N ARG A 439 17.74 17.79 3.82
CA ARG A 439 19.04 18.39 4.14
C ARG A 439 19.53 19.37 3.07
N ILE A 440 19.35 19.03 1.80
CA ILE A 440 19.69 19.92 0.67
C ILE A 440 18.80 21.18 0.67
N HIS A 441 17.50 21.07 0.95
CA HIS A 441 16.63 22.24 1.10
C HIS A 441 17.00 23.11 2.32
N ALA A 442 17.42 22.50 3.43
CA ALA A 442 17.94 23.23 4.58
C ALA A 442 19.23 23.98 4.21
N CYS A 443 20.14 23.35 3.45
CA CYS A 443 21.35 23.98 2.92
C CYS A 443 21.02 25.17 2.00
N TRP A 444 20.10 25.02 1.05
CA TRP A 444 19.61 26.11 0.20
C TRP A 444 19.10 27.31 1.02
N THR A 445 18.34 27.03 2.08
CA THR A 445 17.82 28.05 3.00
C THR A 445 18.96 28.74 3.77
N SER A 446 19.95 27.98 4.24
CA SER A 446 21.15 28.51 4.88
C SER A 446 21.93 29.43 3.94
N LEU A 447 22.23 28.99 2.71
CA LEU A 447 22.92 29.80 1.71
C LEU A 447 22.16 31.08 1.36
N SER A 448 20.84 31.00 1.24
CA SER A 448 19.98 32.17 1.01
C SER A 448 20.03 33.18 2.17
N ASN A 449 20.00 32.69 3.42
CA ASN A 449 20.09 33.51 4.61
C ASN A 449 21.47 34.19 4.72
N SER A 450 22.54 33.43 4.51
CA SER A 450 23.91 33.94 4.50
C SER A 450 24.12 34.98 3.41
N GLN A 451 23.58 34.76 2.20
CA GLN A 451 23.64 35.74 1.11
C GLN A 451 22.89 37.03 1.45
N ARG A 452 21.69 36.93 2.04
CA ARG A 452 20.92 38.10 2.50
C ARG A 452 21.65 38.85 3.61
N ALA A 453 22.30 38.13 4.53
CA ALA A 453 23.11 38.73 5.59
C ALA A 453 24.33 39.48 5.03
N ARG A 454 25.05 38.90 4.06
CA ARG A 454 26.21 39.57 3.41
C ARG A 454 25.82 40.84 2.66
N ARG A 455 24.74 40.81 1.87
CA ARG A 455 24.28 41.97 1.09
C ARG A 455 23.88 43.18 1.95
N ARG A 456 23.56 42.99 3.24
CA ARG A 456 23.34 44.10 4.18
C ARG A 456 24.61 44.92 4.43
N TRP A 457 25.79 44.30 4.31
CA TRP A 457 27.08 44.93 4.60
C TRP A 457 27.88 45.27 3.33
N THR A 458 27.73 44.50 2.24
CA THR A 458 28.50 44.68 0.99
C THR A 458 27.71 45.34 -0.15
N GLY A 459 26.41 45.60 0.04
CA GLY A 459 25.54 46.19 -0.98
C GLY A 459 25.36 45.29 -2.20
N LEU A 460 25.63 45.83 -3.39
CA LEU A 460 25.61 45.09 -4.68
C LEU A 460 26.92 44.36 -4.99
N GLY A 461 27.98 44.62 -4.22
CA GLY A 461 29.26 43.93 -4.33
C GLY A 461 29.29 42.67 -3.46
N GLU A 462 30.11 41.69 -3.83
CA GLU A 462 30.34 40.48 -3.02
C GLU A 462 31.48 40.67 -1.99
N GLY A 463 31.97 41.92 -1.83
CA GLY A 463 33.06 42.33 -0.94
C GLY A 463 34.45 41.78 -1.36
N GLY A 464 35.53 42.27 -0.74
CA GLY A 464 36.90 41.81 -0.97
C GLY A 464 37.75 42.77 -1.80
N THR A 465 39.00 42.37 -2.11
CA THR A 465 39.89 43.11 -3.02
C THR A 465 39.41 43.00 -4.48
N VAL A 466 39.93 43.85 -5.38
CA VAL A 466 39.53 43.86 -6.81
C VAL A 466 39.85 42.52 -7.50
N GLU A 467 40.88 41.81 -7.04
CA GLU A 467 41.32 40.51 -7.57
C GLU A 467 40.46 39.35 -7.03
N ASP A 468 39.95 39.43 -5.79
CA ASP A 468 39.14 38.39 -5.15
C ASP A 468 37.66 38.42 -5.53
N LEU A 469 37.18 39.57 -6.04
CA LEU A 469 35.77 39.78 -6.35
C LEU A 469 35.27 38.84 -7.46
N GLU A 470 36.09 38.54 -8.46
CA GLU A 470 35.76 37.57 -9.51
C GLU A 470 35.82 36.12 -9.01
N ALA A 471 36.81 35.76 -8.18
CA ALA A 471 36.90 34.42 -7.58
C ALA A 471 35.68 34.10 -6.69
N ARG A 472 35.20 35.09 -5.93
CA ARG A 472 34.01 34.98 -5.07
C ARG A 472 32.71 34.83 -5.86
N LYS A 473 32.57 35.57 -6.97
CA LYS A 473 31.43 35.41 -7.88
C LYS A 473 31.39 34.02 -8.49
N LEU A 474 32.54 33.51 -8.94
CA LEU A 474 32.66 32.17 -9.51
C LEU A 474 32.34 31.09 -8.48
N LEU A 475 32.87 31.19 -7.26
CA LEU A 475 32.59 30.25 -6.17
C LEU A 475 31.10 30.22 -5.82
N LEU A 476 30.45 31.38 -5.69
CA LEU A 476 29.01 31.45 -5.45
C LEU A 476 28.22 30.82 -6.59
N ARG A 477 28.54 31.16 -7.84
CA ARG A 477 27.85 30.61 -9.01
C ARG A 477 27.97 29.08 -9.07
N CYS A 478 29.15 28.56 -8.77
CA CYS A 478 29.40 27.12 -8.69
C CYS A 478 28.60 26.49 -7.55
N GLY A 479 28.71 27.00 -6.31
CA GLY A 479 28.00 26.48 -5.15
C GLY A 479 26.46 26.48 -5.29
N TRP A 480 25.88 27.56 -5.82
CA TRP A 480 24.44 27.63 -6.13
C TRP A 480 24.06 26.69 -7.28
N GLY A 481 24.96 26.47 -8.24
CA GLY A 481 24.81 25.51 -9.34
C GLY A 481 24.68 24.08 -8.82
N VAL A 482 25.62 23.64 -7.97
CA VAL A 482 25.64 22.30 -7.37
C VAL A 482 24.36 22.02 -6.58
N VAL A 483 23.95 22.93 -5.68
CA VAL A 483 22.73 22.71 -4.87
C VAL A 483 21.48 22.64 -5.73
N ARG A 484 21.42 23.46 -6.79
CA ARG A 484 20.28 23.46 -7.73
C ARG A 484 20.18 22.14 -8.48
N GLU A 485 21.30 21.58 -8.92
CA GLU A 485 21.35 20.29 -9.62
C GLU A 485 21.03 19.12 -8.68
N MET A 486 21.59 19.12 -7.47
CA MET A 486 21.25 18.14 -6.43
C MET A 486 19.75 18.18 -6.10
N SER A 487 19.17 19.38 -5.89
CA SER A 487 17.73 19.53 -5.64
C SER A 487 16.93 18.99 -6.82
N TRP A 488 17.22 19.45 -8.05
CA TRP A 488 16.51 19.01 -9.24
C TRP A 488 16.50 17.49 -9.42
N PHE A 489 17.66 16.84 -9.23
CA PHE A 489 17.76 15.38 -9.32
C PHE A 489 16.92 14.69 -8.24
N LEU A 490 17.09 15.09 -6.98
CA LEU A 490 16.37 14.50 -5.85
C LEU A 490 14.86 14.72 -5.94
N ASP A 491 14.42 15.91 -6.35
CA ASP A 491 13.01 16.23 -6.60
C ASP A 491 12.42 15.36 -7.72
N THR A 492 13.18 15.15 -8.80
CA THR A 492 12.76 14.32 -9.94
C THR A 492 12.66 12.85 -9.53
N LEU A 493 13.65 12.32 -8.81
CA LEU A 493 13.68 10.94 -8.34
C LEU A 493 12.61 10.69 -7.28
N LEU A 494 12.49 11.55 -6.27
CA LEU A 494 11.48 11.43 -5.21
C LEU A 494 10.06 11.58 -5.77
N GLY A 495 9.84 12.52 -6.70
CA GLY A 495 8.56 12.68 -7.38
C GLY A 495 8.16 11.45 -8.18
N TYR A 496 9.12 10.81 -8.87
CA TYR A 496 8.92 9.55 -9.56
C TYR A 496 8.56 8.40 -8.61
N VAL A 497 9.38 8.14 -7.58
CA VAL A 497 9.17 7.01 -6.68
C VAL A 497 7.86 7.16 -5.91
N MET A 498 7.54 8.34 -5.38
CA MET A 498 6.32 8.53 -4.61
C MET A 498 5.07 8.53 -5.49
N THR A 499 5.06 9.29 -6.60
CA THR A 499 3.84 9.54 -7.38
C THR A 499 3.60 8.49 -8.46
N ASP A 500 4.63 8.12 -9.22
CA ASP A 500 4.48 7.22 -10.37
C ASP A 500 4.60 5.74 -9.97
N VAL A 501 5.27 5.43 -8.85
CA VAL A 501 5.45 4.04 -8.37
C VAL A 501 4.57 3.74 -7.17
N VAL A 502 4.85 4.34 -6.01
CA VAL A 502 4.18 4.01 -4.73
C VAL A 502 2.67 4.27 -4.80
N ASP A 503 2.25 5.47 -5.21
CA ASP A 503 0.83 5.82 -5.23
C ASP A 503 0.02 5.06 -6.30
N VAL A 504 0.63 4.73 -7.45
CA VAL A 504 -0.04 4.00 -8.53
C VAL A 504 -0.23 2.54 -8.14
N GLU A 505 0.82 1.87 -7.67
CA GLU A 505 0.75 0.47 -7.26
C GLU A 505 -0.14 0.30 -6.02
N PHE A 506 -0.12 1.26 -5.09
CA PHE A 506 -1.01 1.20 -3.92
C PHE A 506 -2.48 1.34 -4.32
N ARG A 507 -2.82 2.27 -5.22
CA ARG A 507 -4.19 2.41 -5.74
C ARG A 507 -4.66 1.14 -6.44
N LYS A 508 -3.77 0.47 -7.18
CA LYS A 508 -4.03 -0.81 -7.84
C LYS A 508 -4.24 -1.95 -6.86
N LEU A 509 -3.45 -2.01 -5.79
CA LEU A 509 -3.66 -2.96 -4.70
C LEU A 509 -5.04 -2.74 -4.07
N LYS A 510 -5.39 -1.49 -3.75
CA LYS A 510 -6.67 -1.14 -3.15
C LYS A 510 -7.86 -1.49 -4.06
N SER A 511 -7.76 -1.25 -5.37
CA SER A 511 -8.82 -1.64 -6.31
C SER A 511 -8.98 -3.16 -6.40
N LEU A 512 -7.88 -3.92 -6.42
CA LEU A 512 -7.91 -5.39 -6.44
C LEU A 512 -8.50 -5.98 -5.15
N LEU A 513 -8.34 -5.30 -4.01
CA LEU A 513 -8.96 -5.67 -2.74
C LEU A 513 -10.45 -5.31 -2.67
N LEU A 514 -10.94 -4.37 -3.49
CA LEU A 514 -12.33 -3.88 -3.50
C LEU A 514 -13.21 -4.51 -4.60
N GLU A 515 -12.67 -4.81 -5.78
CA GLU A 515 -13.46 -5.21 -6.97
C GLU A 515 -14.00 -6.66 -6.96
N LYS A 516 -13.66 -7.50 -5.97
CA LYS A 516 -13.96 -8.95 -6.01
C LYS A 516 -14.86 -9.48 -4.89
N THR A 517 -15.78 -8.66 -4.36
CA THR A 517 -16.85 -9.14 -3.46
C THR A 517 -18.20 -9.18 -4.19
N PRO A 518 -18.58 -10.28 -4.88
CA PRO A 518 -19.95 -10.44 -5.32
C PRO A 518 -20.82 -10.99 -4.19
N GLY A 519 -21.71 -10.15 -3.65
CA GLY A 519 -23.01 -10.58 -3.13
C GLY A 519 -23.43 -10.14 -1.72
N LEU A 520 -24.68 -9.67 -1.64
CA LEU A 520 -25.60 -9.53 -0.48
C LEU A 520 -25.72 -8.14 0.17
N ILE A 521 -26.46 -7.24 -0.49
CA ILE A 521 -27.42 -6.37 0.19
C ILE A 521 -28.81 -6.64 -0.38
N ARG A 522 -29.57 -7.39 0.42
CA ARG A 522 -31.01 -7.63 0.28
C ARG A 522 -31.73 -6.33 0.64
N GLN A 523 -32.34 -5.65 -0.34
CA GLN A 523 -33.28 -4.57 -0.06
C GLN A 523 -34.54 -5.16 0.59
N PRO A 524 -35.05 -4.60 1.71
CA PRO A 524 -36.40 -4.88 2.17
C PRO A 524 -37.38 -4.02 1.37
N THR A 525 -38.33 -4.68 0.74
CA THR A 525 -39.47 -4.08 0.04
C THR A 525 -40.49 -3.51 1.03
N GLY A 526 -41.03 -2.35 0.70
CA GLY A 526 -42.27 -1.78 1.25
C GLY A 526 -42.93 -0.84 0.24
N THR A 527 -43.93 -1.34 -0.50
CA THR A 527 -45.27 -0.76 -0.80
C THR A 527 -45.39 0.77 -1.01
N GLN A 528 -45.97 1.40 -2.05
CA GLN A 528 -47.00 1.17 -3.09
C GLN A 528 -46.74 2.21 -4.23
N SER A 529 -47.09 2.08 -5.53
CA SER A 529 -48.46 2.10 -6.09
C SER A 529 -48.45 2.03 -7.64
N VAL A 530 -49.35 1.19 -8.18
CA VAL A 530 -50.29 1.33 -9.33
C VAL A 530 -49.85 1.70 -10.78
N SER A 531 -50.45 0.93 -11.71
CA SER A 531 -50.65 1.05 -13.18
C SER A 531 -49.57 0.43 -14.09
N GLY A 532 -49.86 -0.44 -15.06
CA GLY A 532 -51.07 -1.12 -15.55
C GLY A 532 -50.71 -1.92 -16.83
N THR A 533 -51.43 -3.03 -17.11
CA THR A 533 -51.69 -3.69 -18.43
C THR A 533 -50.47 -4.07 -19.31
N ASP A 534 -50.26 -5.27 -19.89
CA ASP A 534 -51.16 -6.30 -20.42
C ASP A 534 -50.38 -7.61 -20.77
N ILE A 535 -51.05 -8.76 -20.53
CA ILE A 535 -51.26 -9.94 -21.39
C ILE A 535 -50.07 -10.82 -21.90
N GLY A 536 -50.17 -12.14 -21.56
CA GLY A 536 -49.71 -13.30 -22.34
C GLY A 536 -48.96 -14.38 -21.52
N ILE A 537 -49.59 -15.37 -20.85
CA ILE A 537 -50.04 -16.70 -21.37
C ILE A 537 -48.87 -17.45 -22.07
N SER A 538 -48.38 -18.66 -21.74
CA SER A 538 -48.82 -19.77 -20.86
C SER A 538 -47.76 -20.89 -20.78
N GLN A 539 -47.89 -21.72 -19.73
CA GLN A 539 -47.66 -23.19 -19.62
C GLN A 539 -46.26 -23.78 -19.93
N MET A 540 -45.55 -24.34 -18.94
CA MET A 540 -45.69 -25.70 -18.35
C MET A 540 -45.68 -26.86 -19.35
N ALA A 541 -44.65 -27.72 -19.29
CA ALA A 541 -44.80 -29.18 -19.09
C ALA A 541 -43.50 -30.00 -19.25
N HIS A 542 -43.27 -30.82 -18.21
CA HIS A 542 -42.81 -32.22 -18.21
C HIS A 542 -41.37 -32.65 -18.59
N ALA A 543 -40.77 -33.30 -17.59
CA ALA A 543 -39.61 -34.16 -17.62
C ALA A 543 -39.91 -35.54 -18.25
N HIS A 544 -38.89 -36.13 -18.88
CA HIS A 544 -38.74 -37.59 -18.99
C HIS A 544 -37.26 -37.97 -19.15
N LEU A 545 -36.79 -38.90 -18.31
CA LEU A 545 -35.50 -39.58 -18.43
C LEU A 545 -35.52 -40.59 -19.59
N GLN A 546 -34.40 -40.73 -20.30
CA GLN A 546 -33.88 -42.03 -20.77
C GLN A 546 -32.39 -41.92 -21.16
N SER A 547 -31.64 -42.90 -20.67
CA SER A 547 -30.23 -43.19 -20.93
C SER A 547 -30.03 -43.79 -22.33
N ASN A 548 -28.97 -43.39 -23.04
CA ASN A 548 -28.17 -44.33 -23.85
C ASN A 548 -26.79 -43.76 -24.17
N SER A 549 -25.80 -44.65 -24.03
CA SER A 549 -24.38 -44.48 -24.25
C SER A 549 -24.02 -44.36 -25.73
N THR A 550 -23.17 -43.38 -26.09
CA THR A 550 -22.24 -43.49 -27.23
C THR A 550 -21.16 -42.39 -27.11
N LEU A 551 -19.90 -42.79 -27.03
CA LEU A 551 -18.71 -41.99 -27.38
C LEU A 551 -18.25 -42.46 -28.78
N PRO A 552 -17.38 -41.74 -29.53
CA PRO A 552 -16.70 -40.46 -29.24
C PRO A 552 -16.72 -39.46 -30.43
N ALA A 553 -16.46 -38.16 -30.17
CA ALA A 553 -15.53 -37.33 -30.97
C ALA A 553 -15.40 -35.91 -30.40
N SER A 554 -14.14 -35.49 -30.35
CA SER A 554 -13.59 -34.18 -29.98
C SER A 554 -14.31 -32.96 -30.57
N HIS A 555 -14.69 -32.01 -29.70
CA HIS A 555 -14.45 -30.58 -29.94
C HIS A 555 -14.34 -29.83 -28.60
N SER A 556 -13.21 -29.14 -28.46
CA SER A 556 -12.82 -28.29 -27.35
C SER A 556 -13.76 -27.08 -27.24
N ASN A 557 -14.64 -27.08 -26.24
CA ASN A 557 -15.21 -25.85 -25.71
C ASN A 557 -14.61 -25.60 -24.33
N THR A 558 -13.82 -24.53 -24.28
CA THR A 558 -13.29 -23.88 -23.08
C THR A 558 -14.36 -23.81 -22.00
N SER A 559 -14.18 -24.62 -20.96
CA SER A 559 -14.93 -24.50 -19.73
C SER A 559 -14.69 -23.10 -19.16
N SER A 560 -15.79 -22.36 -19.02
CA SER A 560 -15.84 -21.17 -18.18
C SER A 560 -15.34 -21.55 -16.79
N ALA A 561 -14.14 -21.06 -16.43
CA ALA A 561 -13.60 -21.21 -15.09
C ALA A 561 -14.61 -20.63 -14.08
N PRO A 562 -14.86 -21.30 -12.94
CA PRO A 562 -15.69 -20.74 -11.89
C PRO A 562 -15.09 -19.40 -11.42
N PRO A 563 -15.91 -18.42 -11.01
CA PRO A 563 -15.41 -17.12 -10.59
C PRO A 563 -14.38 -17.30 -9.46
N SER A 564 -13.15 -16.82 -9.68
CA SER A 564 -12.06 -16.93 -8.72
C SER A 564 -12.43 -16.18 -7.43
N ARG A 565 -12.89 -16.90 -6.41
CA ARG A 565 -13.14 -16.34 -5.07
C ARG A 565 -11.80 -16.04 -4.39
N LEU A 566 -11.77 -14.97 -3.58
CA LEU A 566 -10.55 -14.51 -2.90
C LEU A 566 -10.18 -15.50 -1.77
N ASP A 567 -9.21 -16.37 -2.03
CA ASP A 567 -8.54 -17.18 -1.00
C ASP A 567 -7.34 -16.41 -0.42
N PHE A 568 -6.90 -16.71 0.81
CA PHE A 568 -5.70 -16.14 1.42
C PHE A 568 -4.45 -16.36 0.57
N SER A 569 -4.38 -17.49 -0.14
CA SER A 569 -3.30 -17.74 -1.11
C SER A 569 -3.30 -16.72 -2.25
N THR A 570 -4.49 -16.34 -2.72
CA THR A 570 -4.68 -15.34 -3.78
C THR A 570 -4.37 -13.95 -3.23
N LEU A 571 -4.82 -13.62 -2.02
CA LEU A 571 -4.51 -12.36 -1.34
C LEU A 571 -3.00 -12.18 -1.13
N ARG A 572 -2.32 -13.23 -0.66
CA ARG A 572 -0.86 -13.24 -0.50
C ARG A 572 -0.18 -13.04 -1.85
N ASN A 573 -0.59 -13.76 -2.89
CA ASN A 573 -0.02 -13.60 -4.23
C ASN A 573 -0.20 -12.16 -4.75
N ILE A 574 -1.37 -11.54 -4.55
CA ILE A 574 -1.62 -10.15 -4.93
C ILE A 574 -0.64 -9.21 -4.19
N HIS A 575 -0.45 -9.41 -2.89
CA HIS A 575 0.45 -8.58 -2.08
C HIS A 575 1.94 -8.81 -2.40
N THR A 576 2.37 -10.05 -2.61
CA THR A 576 3.74 -10.36 -3.05
C THR A 576 4.01 -9.73 -4.42
N THR A 577 3.08 -9.84 -5.38
CA THR A 577 3.22 -9.17 -6.69
C THR A 577 3.26 -7.65 -6.54
N TYR A 578 2.49 -7.07 -5.62
CA TYR A 578 2.56 -5.63 -5.32
C TYR A 578 3.94 -5.23 -4.80
N LEU A 579 4.51 -5.99 -3.87
CA LEU A 579 5.85 -5.74 -3.33
C LEU A 579 6.96 -5.88 -4.39
N GLU A 580 6.88 -6.91 -5.23
CA GLU A 580 7.81 -7.09 -6.35
C GLU A 580 7.79 -5.88 -7.30
N ARG A 581 6.59 -5.38 -7.64
CA ARG A 581 6.45 -4.19 -8.48
C ARG A 581 6.99 -2.93 -7.83
N LEU A 582 6.78 -2.75 -6.52
CA LEU A 582 7.36 -1.62 -5.79
C LEU A 582 8.89 -1.66 -5.81
N LEU A 583 9.48 -2.85 -5.63
CA LEU A 583 10.94 -3.01 -5.58
C LEU A 583 11.56 -2.75 -6.96
N THR A 584 10.96 -3.27 -8.04
CA THR A 584 11.41 -2.99 -9.41
C THR A 584 11.17 -1.54 -9.80
N GLY A 585 10.00 -0.98 -9.48
CA GLY A 585 9.67 0.42 -9.77
C GLY A 585 10.57 1.42 -9.03
N SER A 586 10.99 1.09 -7.80
CA SER A 586 11.92 1.90 -7.00
C SER A 586 13.40 1.74 -7.41
N LEU A 587 13.68 1.03 -8.50
CA LEU A 587 15.02 0.77 -9.05
C LEU A 587 15.94 -0.09 -8.16
N LEU A 588 15.40 -0.69 -7.11
CA LEU A 588 16.15 -1.54 -6.16
C LEU A 588 16.44 -2.94 -6.71
N SER A 589 15.76 -3.37 -7.78
CA SER A 589 16.04 -4.65 -8.44
C SER A 589 17.39 -4.66 -9.16
N ASN A 590 17.91 -3.50 -9.57
CA ASN A 590 19.20 -3.40 -10.25
C ASN A 590 20.29 -2.91 -9.29
N PRO A 591 21.28 -3.75 -8.93
CA PRO A 591 22.31 -3.39 -7.97
C PRO A 591 23.23 -2.26 -8.47
N ALA A 592 23.43 -2.13 -9.79
CA ALA A 592 24.28 -1.08 -10.36
C ALA A 592 23.63 0.32 -10.19
N LEU A 593 22.35 0.46 -10.52
CA LEU A 593 21.59 1.70 -10.29
C LEU A 593 21.53 2.05 -8.80
N THR A 594 21.30 1.03 -7.97
CA THR A 594 21.21 1.18 -6.52
C THR A 594 22.53 1.71 -5.92
N ALA A 595 23.67 1.19 -6.38
CA ALA A 595 24.99 1.66 -5.98
C ALA A 595 25.22 3.13 -6.37
N ILE A 596 24.87 3.52 -7.60
CA ILE A 596 25.03 4.90 -8.08
C ILE A 596 24.14 5.86 -7.26
N ILE A 597 22.88 5.51 -7.00
CA ILE A 597 21.98 6.34 -6.17
C ILE A 597 22.59 6.53 -4.78
N ARG A 598 23.10 5.46 -4.15
CA ARG A 598 23.75 5.56 -2.84
C ARG A 598 24.94 6.52 -2.86
N MET A 599 25.80 6.43 -3.88
CA MET A 599 26.93 7.37 -4.05
C MET A 599 26.46 8.82 -4.23
N ILE A 600 25.40 9.06 -5.01
CA ILE A 600 24.83 10.41 -5.18
C ILE A 600 24.33 10.97 -3.83
N LEU A 601 23.63 10.15 -3.03
CA LEU A 601 23.17 10.57 -1.70
C LEU A 601 24.34 10.90 -0.77
N GLU A 602 25.41 10.09 -0.78
CA GLU A 602 26.62 10.36 0.00
C GLU A 602 27.34 11.64 -0.43
N VAL A 603 27.42 11.92 -1.73
CA VAL A 603 27.98 13.18 -2.26
C VAL A 603 27.13 14.39 -1.85
N CYS A 604 25.81 14.26 -1.89
CA CYS A 604 24.89 15.30 -1.41
C CYS A 604 25.09 15.58 0.09
N GLU A 605 25.15 14.54 0.92
CA GLU A 605 25.40 14.68 2.37
C GLU A 605 26.79 15.27 2.64
N ARG A 606 27.83 14.86 1.89
CA ARG A 606 29.20 15.41 2.00
C ARG A 606 29.21 16.91 1.70
N PHE A 607 28.51 17.35 0.65
CA PHE A 607 28.39 18.77 0.32
C PHE A 607 27.69 19.56 1.42
N VAL A 608 26.54 19.09 1.90
CA VAL A 608 25.80 19.76 2.99
C VAL A 608 26.64 19.83 4.26
N ALA A 609 27.28 18.74 4.66
CA ALA A 609 28.14 18.70 5.83
C ALA A 609 29.32 19.68 5.72
N GLN A 610 29.91 19.82 4.52
CA GLN A 610 30.98 20.78 4.28
C GLN A 610 30.49 22.23 4.39
N VAL A 611 29.31 22.55 3.86
CA VAL A 611 28.70 23.89 3.99
C VAL A 611 28.33 24.19 5.44
N GLU A 612 27.80 23.23 6.19
CA GLU A 612 27.51 23.38 7.62
C GLU A 612 28.79 23.60 8.43
N ARG A 613 29.86 22.85 8.14
CA ARG A 613 31.19 23.04 8.76
C ARG A 613 31.75 24.44 8.49
N TRP A 614 31.46 25.03 7.34
CA TRP A 614 31.86 26.39 6.99
C TRP A 614 31.00 27.50 7.62
N GLY A 615 30.00 27.16 8.42
CA GLY A 615 29.10 28.12 9.07
C GLY A 615 27.85 28.44 8.26
N GLY A 616 27.45 27.56 7.33
CA GLY A 616 26.22 27.70 6.56
C GLY A 616 26.35 28.58 5.31
N ASP A 617 27.57 28.80 4.83
CA ASP A 617 27.89 29.60 3.65
C ASP A 617 29.11 29.05 2.92
N VAL A 618 29.12 29.17 1.58
CA VAL A 618 30.28 28.75 0.75
C VAL A 618 31.40 29.78 0.84
N LEU A 619 31.08 31.06 1.03
CA LEU A 619 32.08 32.11 1.20
C LEU A 619 32.60 32.20 2.64
N PRO A 620 33.91 32.43 2.86
CA PRO A 620 34.43 32.77 4.17
C PRO A 620 33.86 34.10 4.69
N ALA A 621 33.75 34.26 6.00
CA ALA A 621 33.38 35.54 6.58
C ALA A 621 34.50 36.57 6.37
N LEU A 622 34.14 37.79 5.97
CA LEU A 622 35.08 38.87 5.60
C LEU A 622 36.12 39.21 6.69
N LEU A 623 35.80 38.94 7.96
CA LEU A 623 36.69 39.20 9.11
C LEU A 623 37.73 38.09 9.36
N PHE A 624 37.50 36.88 8.87
CA PHE A 624 38.43 35.75 9.03
C PHE A 624 39.59 35.80 8.01
N GLU A 625 39.44 36.57 6.93
CA GLU A 625 40.44 36.73 5.86
C GLU A 625 41.64 37.63 6.22
N GLY A 626 41.72 38.14 7.45
CA GLY A 626 42.80 39.05 7.86
C GLY A 626 43.30 38.89 9.30
N SER A 627 42.91 37.86 10.03
CA SER A 627 43.26 37.72 11.45
C SER A 627 43.61 36.29 11.85
N LEU A 628 44.64 35.72 11.23
CA LEU A 628 45.52 34.77 11.90
C LEU A 628 46.97 35.19 11.64
N ALA A 629 47.74 35.19 12.72
CA ALA A 629 49.01 35.87 12.86
C ALA A 629 50.12 35.36 11.94
N GLY A 630 50.93 36.29 11.44
CA GLY A 630 52.37 36.09 11.22
C GLY A 630 52.78 35.20 10.05
N GLY A 631 52.91 35.82 8.88
CA GLY A 631 53.83 35.38 7.83
C GLY A 631 53.19 34.70 6.62
N GLY A 632 53.15 35.43 5.50
CA GLY A 632 53.41 34.82 4.19
C GLY A 632 52.27 34.47 3.26
N ASP A 633 51.02 34.29 3.69
CA ASP A 633 49.99 33.76 2.79
C ASP A 633 48.96 34.78 2.27
N LYS A 634 48.67 34.65 0.97
CA LYS A 634 47.94 35.61 0.13
C LYS A 634 46.47 35.70 0.55
N VAL A 635 45.95 36.92 0.66
CA VAL A 635 44.50 37.19 0.74
C VAL A 635 43.78 36.40 -0.37
N GLY A 636 42.77 35.61 0.00
CA GLY A 636 42.01 34.77 -0.94
C GLY A 636 42.37 33.28 -1.00
N GLU A 637 43.33 32.78 -0.22
CA GLU A 637 43.67 31.34 -0.18
C GLU A 637 42.48 30.47 0.27
N MET A 638 41.76 30.86 1.33
CA MET A 638 40.55 30.14 1.77
C MET A 638 39.44 30.12 0.69
N VAL A 639 39.33 31.15 -0.14
CA VAL A 639 38.35 31.18 -1.24
C VAL A 639 38.74 30.18 -2.32
N LYS A 640 40.05 30.08 -2.65
CA LYS A 640 40.57 29.11 -3.61
C LYS A 640 40.43 27.67 -3.10
N GLU A 641 40.72 27.42 -1.83
CA GLU A 641 40.54 26.10 -1.20
C GLU A 641 39.07 25.66 -1.22
N ARG A 642 38.14 26.56 -0.89
CA ARG A 642 36.70 26.24 -0.98
C ARG A 642 36.26 26.06 -2.43
N GLN A 643 36.86 26.79 -3.37
CA GLN A 643 36.57 26.66 -4.80
C GLN A 643 37.01 25.32 -5.38
N THR A 644 38.21 24.82 -5.04
CA THR A 644 38.66 23.49 -5.47
C THR A 644 37.76 22.39 -4.91
N MET A 645 37.40 22.47 -3.62
CA MET A 645 36.51 21.50 -2.96
C MET A 645 35.11 21.46 -3.60
N VAL A 646 34.52 22.62 -3.90
CA VAL A 646 33.21 22.68 -4.56
C VAL A 646 33.28 22.19 -6.01
N ALA A 647 34.38 22.48 -6.73
CA ALA A 647 34.58 22.01 -8.09
C ALA A 647 34.73 20.48 -8.17
N GLU A 648 35.48 19.87 -7.24
CA GLU A 648 35.63 18.41 -7.14
C GLU A 648 34.28 17.72 -6.87
N ILE A 649 33.48 18.27 -5.94
CA ILE A 649 32.14 17.76 -5.66
C ILE A 649 31.23 17.91 -6.89
N ASN A 650 31.35 19.02 -7.63
CA ASN A 650 30.57 19.23 -8.84
C ASN A 650 30.92 18.21 -9.93
N GLU A 651 32.21 17.96 -10.18
CA GLU A 651 32.68 17.00 -11.19
C GLU A 651 32.27 15.56 -10.85
N THR A 652 32.42 15.17 -9.59
CA THR A 652 31.98 13.85 -9.11
C THR A 652 30.47 13.67 -9.22
N LEU A 653 29.68 14.69 -8.86
CA LEU A 653 28.22 14.67 -9.03
C LEU A 653 27.82 14.50 -10.50
N HIS A 654 28.43 15.26 -11.42
CA HIS A 654 28.13 15.16 -12.86
C HIS A 654 28.43 13.77 -13.41
N THR A 655 29.61 13.23 -13.09
CA THR A 655 30.02 11.88 -13.52
C THR A 655 29.02 10.81 -13.05
N LEU A 656 28.53 10.93 -11.81
CA LEU A 656 27.54 10.02 -11.25
C LEU A 656 26.16 10.17 -11.91
N LEU A 657 25.73 11.40 -12.21
CA LEU A 657 24.46 11.65 -12.90
C LEU A 657 24.48 11.13 -14.34
N GLU A 658 25.60 11.29 -15.05
CA GLU A 658 25.79 10.71 -16.39
C GLU A 658 25.76 9.18 -16.33
N SER A 659 26.52 8.58 -15.41
CA SER A 659 26.51 7.13 -15.21
C SER A 659 25.11 6.60 -14.86
N PHE A 660 24.38 7.31 -14.00
CA PHE A 660 23.00 6.97 -13.66
C PHE A 660 22.09 6.97 -14.89
N TYR A 661 22.18 8.02 -15.72
CA TYR A 661 21.37 8.15 -16.93
C TYR A 661 21.72 7.05 -17.96
N GLU A 662 23.01 6.76 -18.16
CA GLU A 662 23.46 5.69 -19.04
C GLU A 662 22.94 4.32 -18.61
N GLN A 663 23.10 3.97 -17.32
CA GLN A 663 22.62 2.70 -16.78
C GLN A 663 21.10 2.57 -16.85
N LEU A 664 20.36 3.67 -16.65
CA LEU A 664 18.91 3.70 -16.77
C LEU A 664 18.46 3.51 -18.24
N SER A 665 19.19 4.12 -19.18
CA SER A 665 18.97 3.98 -20.63
C SER A 665 19.26 2.56 -21.12
N LEU A 666 20.37 1.95 -20.66
CA LEU A 666 20.74 0.56 -20.93
C LEU A 666 19.69 -0.41 -20.39
N SER A 667 19.21 -0.18 -19.17
CA SER A 667 18.16 -1.00 -18.54
C SER A 667 16.81 -0.94 -19.28
N THR A 668 16.58 0.10 -20.09
CA THR A 668 15.36 0.27 -20.89
C THR A 668 15.50 -0.31 -22.30
N THR A 669 16.72 -0.39 -22.83
CA THR A 669 17.00 -0.88 -24.20
C THR A 669 17.26 -2.40 -24.25
N GLN A 670 17.81 -2.99 -23.20
CA GLN A 670 17.96 -4.45 -23.07
C GLN A 670 16.76 -5.03 -22.29
N GLN A 671 16.16 -6.13 -22.77
CA GLN A 671 15.10 -6.87 -22.04
C GLN A 671 15.71 -7.76 -20.93
N PRO A 672 14.96 -8.11 -19.85
CA PRO A 672 14.28 -7.28 -18.86
C PRO A 672 15.13 -7.10 -17.58
N PHE A 673 14.58 -6.44 -16.56
CA PHE A 673 15.07 -6.30 -15.17
C PHE A 673 15.30 -7.63 -14.39
N SER A 674 15.53 -8.75 -15.08
CA SER A 674 16.03 -9.98 -14.47
C SER A 674 17.51 -10.12 -14.80
N ALA A 675 18.38 -9.98 -13.80
CA ALA A 675 19.79 -10.31 -13.93
C ALA A 675 19.93 -11.80 -14.31
N ALA A 676 20.20 -12.08 -15.58
CA ALA A 676 20.79 -13.34 -16.00
C ALA A 676 22.30 -13.14 -15.97
N ALA A 677 22.93 -13.48 -14.84
CA ALA A 677 24.36 -13.72 -14.82
C ALA A 677 24.62 -15.02 -15.61
N ASP A 678 25.47 -14.91 -16.61
CA ASP A 678 25.85 -15.95 -17.56
C ASP A 678 26.64 -17.07 -16.83
N ALA A 679 25.95 -18.12 -16.40
CA ALA A 679 26.51 -19.24 -15.63
C ALA A 679 27.24 -20.25 -16.55
N SER A 680 28.24 -19.80 -17.31
CA SER A 680 29.05 -20.68 -18.17
C SER A 680 30.56 -20.47 -18.06
N LYS A 681 31.06 -19.72 -17.07
CA LYS A 681 32.49 -19.71 -16.74
C LYS A 681 32.72 -19.72 -15.23
N SER A 682 33.54 -20.69 -14.81
CA SER A 682 34.11 -20.87 -13.48
C SER A 682 33.28 -21.66 -12.46
N MET A 683 33.30 -22.98 -12.63
CA MET A 683 33.37 -23.89 -11.48
C MET A 683 34.72 -23.71 -10.77
N LEU A 684 34.75 -24.03 -9.47
CA LEU A 684 35.89 -24.07 -8.54
C LEU A 684 36.20 -22.73 -7.83
N TYR A 685 35.69 -22.54 -6.61
CA TYR A 685 36.51 -22.50 -5.37
C TYR A 685 35.66 -22.24 -4.10
N ASN A 686 35.91 -23.10 -3.10
CA ASN A 686 35.73 -23.03 -1.65
C ASN A 686 34.38 -22.69 -0.98
N ALA A 687 33.87 -23.72 -0.30
CA ALA A 687 32.88 -23.71 0.75
C ALA A 687 33.50 -23.35 2.10
N SER A 688 33.12 -22.21 2.67
CA SER A 688 33.06 -21.94 4.12
C SER A 688 32.85 -20.44 4.35
N MET A 689 31.60 -19.97 4.42
CA MET A 689 31.11 -18.78 5.14
C MET A 689 29.58 -18.70 4.95
N ALA A 690 28.83 -19.53 5.69
CA ALA A 690 27.37 -19.52 5.70
C ALA A 690 26.89 -18.84 6.98
N THR A 691 26.63 -17.54 6.94
CA THR A 691 25.81 -16.78 7.92
C THR A 691 25.70 -15.30 7.50
N THR A 692 25.11 -15.00 6.32
CA THR A 692 24.52 -13.66 5.97
C THR A 692 23.97 -13.55 4.53
N SER A 693 24.07 -14.57 3.68
CA SER A 693 23.58 -14.51 2.29
C SER A 693 22.10 -14.90 2.13
N GLY A 694 21.19 -14.01 2.53
CA GLY A 694 19.73 -14.24 2.47
C GLY A 694 18.97 -13.46 1.38
N PHE A 695 19.58 -12.58 0.60
CA PHE A 695 18.80 -11.64 -0.23
C PHE A 695 18.37 -12.20 -1.60
N HIS A 696 19.15 -13.08 -2.22
CA HIS A 696 18.87 -13.57 -3.59
C HIS A 696 18.18 -14.94 -3.66
N THR A 697 18.08 -15.69 -2.56
CA THR A 697 17.54 -17.07 -2.57
C THR A 697 16.02 -17.13 -2.34
N PHE A 698 15.39 -16.04 -1.87
CA PHE A 698 13.95 -16.03 -1.56
C PHE A 698 13.04 -15.56 -2.71
N ILE A 699 13.62 -15.04 -3.81
CA ILE A 699 12.84 -14.75 -5.02
C ILE A 699 12.84 -16.02 -5.89
N ARG A 700 11.96 -16.97 -5.55
CA ARG A 700 11.64 -18.11 -6.43
C ARG A 700 10.88 -17.55 -7.65
N THR A 701 11.61 -17.10 -8.68
CA THR A 701 11.02 -16.71 -9.97
C THR A 701 10.29 -17.92 -10.54
N LYS A 702 8.96 -17.94 -10.39
CA LYS A 702 8.12 -18.98 -10.97
C LYS A 702 8.11 -18.76 -12.49
N ARG A 703 9.00 -19.50 -13.16
CA ARG A 703 9.20 -19.52 -14.62
C ARG A 703 7.86 -19.71 -15.32
N GLY A 704 7.52 -18.80 -16.24
CA GLY A 704 6.52 -19.04 -17.28
C GLY A 704 5.17 -18.33 -17.15
N ARG A 705 5.16 -17.00 -17.33
CA ARG A 705 4.14 -16.25 -18.09
C ARG A 705 4.56 -14.78 -18.08
N ARG A 706 4.61 -14.13 -19.25
CA ARG A 706 4.73 -12.66 -19.32
C ARG A 706 3.61 -12.07 -18.47
N LEU A 707 3.95 -11.48 -17.32
CA LEU A 707 3.00 -10.78 -16.47
C LEU A 707 2.73 -9.42 -17.12
N ALA A 708 1.46 -9.07 -17.30
CA ALA A 708 1.02 -7.81 -17.91
C ALA A 708 1.54 -6.53 -17.21
N GLY A 709 2.27 -6.65 -16.09
CA GLY A 709 2.83 -5.53 -15.33
C GLY A 709 4.23 -5.06 -15.77
N ASP A 710 5.03 -5.90 -16.45
CA ASP A 710 6.40 -5.51 -16.85
C ASP A 710 6.41 -4.36 -17.86
N GLU A 711 5.35 -4.27 -18.68
CA GLU A 711 5.15 -3.16 -19.62
C GLU A 711 4.84 -1.83 -18.92
N GLU A 712 4.16 -1.86 -17.77
CA GLU A 712 3.81 -0.66 -17.01
C GLU A 712 5.03 -0.11 -16.26
N VAL A 713 5.83 -0.99 -15.63
CA VAL A 713 7.09 -0.61 -14.99
C VAL A 713 8.05 0.01 -16.00
N ARG A 714 8.15 -0.58 -17.20
CA ARG A 714 8.93 -0.01 -18.31
C ARG A 714 8.44 1.40 -18.69
N ARG A 715 7.12 1.61 -18.81
CA ARG A 715 6.56 2.93 -19.12
C ARG A 715 6.84 3.97 -18.04
N HIS A 716 6.94 3.57 -16.77
CA HIS A 716 7.31 4.46 -15.67
C HIS A 716 8.79 4.85 -15.74
N VAL A 717 9.69 3.89 -15.99
CA VAL A 717 11.12 4.16 -16.18
C VAL A 717 11.38 5.06 -17.39
N GLU A 718 10.65 4.85 -18.50
CA GLU A 718 10.69 5.73 -19.67
C GLU A 718 10.23 7.17 -19.36
N ARG A 719 9.26 7.35 -18.46
CA ARG A 719 8.89 8.70 -17.98
C ARG A 719 10.03 9.33 -17.22
N LEU A 720 10.68 8.59 -16.33
CA LEU A 720 11.81 9.08 -15.55
C LEU A 720 12.96 9.54 -16.47
N LEU A 721 13.32 8.74 -17.47
CA LEU A 721 14.31 9.11 -18.49
C LEU A 721 13.95 10.42 -19.20
N LEU A 722 12.69 10.58 -19.64
CA LEU A 722 12.23 11.81 -20.27
C LEU A 722 12.24 13.03 -19.34
N ARG A 723 12.03 12.84 -18.03
CA ARG A 723 12.11 13.93 -17.04
C ARG A 723 13.56 14.35 -16.77
N LEU A 724 14.46 13.38 -16.71
CA LEU A 724 15.90 13.63 -16.52
C LEU A 724 16.53 14.31 -17.73
N ASP A 725 16.04 14.03 -18.94
CA ASP A 725 16.58 14.56 -20.19
C ASP A 725 15.76 15.73 -20.79
N PHE A 726 14.96 16.42 -19.97
CA PHE A 726 14.03 17.45 -20.44
C PHE A 726 14.71 18.59 -21.24
N ASN A 727 16.00 18.85 -21.00
CA ASN A 727 16.80 19.86 -21.70
C ASN A 727 17.76 19.28 -22.77
N GLY A 728 17.76 17.96 -23.00
CA GLY A 728 18.67 17.28 -23.94
C GLY A 728 20.16 17.33 -23.55
N VAL A 729 20.46 17.70 -22.29
CA VAL A 729 21.84 17.86 -21.80
C VAL A 729 22.58 16.53 -21.81
N PHE A 730 21.91 15.44 -21.42
CA PHE A 730 22.50 14.10 -21.36
C PHE A 730 22.47 13.40 -22.73
N SER A 731 21.47 13.69 -23.58
CA SER A 731 21.40 13.12 -24.94
C SER A 731 22.39 13.71 -25.95
N ASN A 732 22.73 15.00 -25.83
CA ASN A 732 23.52 15.73 -26.85
C ASN A 732 25.04 15.49 -26.76
N ILE A 733 25.56 15.01 -25.63
CA ILE A 733 27.00 14.76 -25.41
C ILE A 733 27.52 13.62 -26.31
N LYS A 734 26.64 12.75 -26.83
CA LYS A 734 27.01 11.64 -27.74
C LYS A 734 27.56 12.09 -29.12
N HIS A 735 27.47 13.38 -29.48
CA HIS A 735 27.91 13.89 -30.78
C HIS A 735 29.19 14.74 -30.78
N GLN A 736 29.92 14.88 -29.66
CA GLN A 736 31.18 15.66 -29.63
C GLN A 736 32.41 14.79 -29.32
N LEU A 737 33.43 14.92 -30.17
CA LEU A 737 34.75 14.29 -30.04
C LEU A 737 35.49 14.74 -28.77
N PRO A 738 36.36 13.89 -28.18
CA PRO A 738 37.02 14.16 -26.91
C PRO A 738 38.19 15.13 -27.14
N GLY A 739 38.09 16.37 -26.64
CA GLY A 739 39.20 17.31 -26.75
C GLY A 739 38.91 18.77 -26.44
N THR A 740 37.99 19.09 -25.52
CA THR A 740 37.89 20.46 -24.99
C THR A 740 37.29 20.44 -23.59
N ILE A 741 38.12 20.67 -22.57
CA ILE A 741 37.67 21.02 -21.23
C ILE A 741 37.13 22.44 -21.32
N ASN A 742 35.86 22.57 -21.69
CA ASN A 742 35.15 23.84 -21.62
C ASN A 742 34.47 23.92 -20.26
N CYS A 743 35.00 24.80 -19.41
CA CYS A 743 34.28 25.29 -18.26
C CYS A 743 32.92 25.82 -18.75
N PHE A 744 31.82 25.25 -18.25
CA PHE A 744 30.43 25.46 -18.68
C PHE A 744 29.89 26.88 -18.32
N THR A 745 30.69 27.93 -18.55
CA THR A 745 30.35 29.32 -18.21
C THR A 745 30.06 30.20 -19.43
N GLU A 746 30.54 29.86 -20.64
CA GLU A 746 30.42 30.75 -21.80
C GLU A 746 29.18 30.56 -22.68
N HIS A 747 28.55 29.38 -22.75
CA HIS A 747 27.35 29.19 -23.59
C HIS A 747 26.04 29.75 -22.98
N VAL A 748 26.11 30.36 -21.79
CA VAL A 748 25.00 31.13 -21.20
C VAL A 748 25.18 32.65 -21.44
N ALA A 749 26.28 33.09 -22.07
CA ALA A 749 26.55 34.50 -22.33
C ALA A 749 25.77 35.10 -23.53
N THR A 750 25.12 34.29 -24.37
CA THR A 750 24.18 34.77 -25.41
C THR A 750 22.76 35.02 -24.87
N ILE A 751 22.66 35.44 -23.61
CA ILE A 751 21.46 36.08 -23.05
C ILE A 751 21.89 37.42 -22.43
N ARG A 752 22.46 38.29 -23.27
CA ARG A 752 22.67 39.70 -22.95
C ARG A 752 22.43 40.57 -24.18
N SER A 753 21.17 40.59 -24.66
CA SER A 753 20.66 41.74 -25.42
C SER A 753 19.15 42.00 -25.31
N SER A 754 18.39 41.23 -24.53
CA SER A 754 16.96 41.52 -24.33
C SER A 754 16.46 41.02 -22.98
N THR A 755 16.77 41.75 -21.91
CA THR A 755 15.92 42.00 -20.71
C THR A 755 16.77 42.67 -19.64
N LYS A 756 16.51 43.96 -19.40
CA LYS A 756 17.08 44.73 -18.28
C LYS A 756 16.18 44.58 -17.06
N LEU A 757 16.83 44.33 -15.91
CA LEU A 757 16.37 44.56 -14.52
C LEU A 757 15.03 43.94 -14.08
N LEU A 758 15.11 42.86 -13.30
CA LEU A 758 14.43 42.64 -12.00
C LEU A 758 14.55 41.15 -11.62
N PHE A 759 15.58 40.76 -10.86
CA PHE A 759 15.62 39.46 -10.18
C PHE A 759 16.35 39.59 -8.83
N ILE A 760 15.60 40.02 -7.82
CA ILE A 760 15.77 39.59 -6.43
C ILE A 760 14.36 39.23 -5.95
N ASN A 761 14.20 38.02 -5.39
CA ASN A 761 13.00 37.44 -4.78
C ASN A 761 11.87 36.94 -5.71
N SER A 762 12.08 35.80 -6.37
CA SER A 762 10.99 34.86 -6.70
C SER A 762 11.54 33.52 -7.21
N SER A 763 11.88 32.61 -6.30
CA SER A 763 12.12 31.20 -6.64
C SER A 763 11.97 30.29 -5.40
N TRP A 764 10.80 30.41 -4.77
CA TRP A 764 10.09 29.30 -4.11
C TRP A 764 8.68 29.29 -4.71
N GLN A 765 8.62 29.05 -6.02
CA GLN A 765 7.41 28.78 -6.80
C GLN A 765 7.86 28.57 -8.24
N ARG A 766 8.26 27.34 -8.56
CA ARG A 766 8.26 26.70 -9.89
C ARG A 766 9.06 25.40 -9.81
N MET A 767 8.53 24.46 -9.03
CA MET A 767 8.76 23.02 -9.21
C MET A 767 7.41 22.34 -9.26
N SER A 768 6.68 22.57 -10.37
CA SER A 768 5.42 21.88 -10.68
C SER A 768 5.12 21.88 -12.18
N ALA A 769 6.16 21.89 -13.04
CA ALA A 769 5.97 22.05 -14.49
C ALA A 769 6.24 20.79 -15.34
N VAL A 770 6.50 19.63 -14.74
CA VAL A 770 6.77 18.38 -15.51
C VAL A 770 5.76 17.25 -15.21
N ALA A 771 4.84 17.46 -14.27
CA ALA A 771 3.65 16.60 -14.10
C ALA A 771 2.62 16.77 -15.23
N LEU A 772 2.78 17.75 -16.13
CA LEU A 772 1.80 18.15 -17.14
C LEU A 772 2.02 17.59 -18.57
N ARG A 773 2.85 16.55 -18.76
CA ARG A 773 3.10 15.97 -20.10
C ARG A 773 2.58 14.55 -20.37
N ARG A 774 1.85 13.91 -19.45
CA ARG A 774 1.14 12.64 -19.71
C ARG A 774 -0.37 12.68 -19.45
N LEU A 775 -0.97 13.84 -19.69
CA LEU A 775 -2.40 13.96 -20.00
C LEU A 775 -2.66 14.21 -21.50
N SER A 776 -1.67 13.94 -22.37
CA SER A 776 -1.76 14.14 -23.82
C SER A 776 -2.42 12.99 -24.59
N HIS A 777 -3.07 12.02 -23.92
CA HIS A 777 -3.83 10.95 -24.60
C HIS A 777 -5.36 11.01 -24.41
N HIS A 778 -5.89 12.00 -23.70
CA HIS A 778 -7.32 12.36 -23.76
C HIS A 778 -7.58 13.65 -24.57
N ALA A 779 -6.53 14.29 -25.10
CA ALA A 779 -6.62 15.52 -25.87
C ALA A 779 -6.77 15.28 -27.39
N ARG A 780 -7.73 14.44 -27.80
CA ARG A 780 -8.22 14.38 -29.20
C ARG A 780 -9.71 14.69 -29.34
N LEU A 781 -10.35 15.18 -28.29
CA LEU A 781 -11.75 15.63 -28.31
C LEU A 781 -11.91 17.02 -27.69
N PHE A 782 -11.00 17.96 -27.94
CA PHE A 782 -11.27 19.37 -27.67
C PHE A 782 -10.57 20.24 -28.72
N SER A 783 -11.14 20.23 -29.93
CA SER A 783 -11.11 21.43 -30.75
C SER A 783 -12.21 22.34 -30.21
N THR A 784 -11.92 23.04 -29.11
CA THR A 784 -12.78 24.10 -28.61
C THR A 784 -12.27 25.39 -29.20
N THR A 785 -13.01 25.88 -30.18
CA THR A 785 -13.01 27.27 -30.64
C THR A 785 -12.80 28.20 -29.45
N ILE A 786 -11.82 29.10 -29.52
CA ILE A 786 -11.64 30.18 -28.55
C ILE A 786 -12.93 31.01 -28.58
N MET A 787 -13.82 30.75 -27.62
CA MET A 787 -14.96 31.60 -27.32
C MET A 787 -14.42 32.82 -26.59
N THR A 788 -14.43 33.95 -27.26
CA THR A 788 -14.19 35.27 -26.66
C THR A 788 -15.14 35.47 -25.48
N SER A 789 -14.62 35.74 -24.29
CA SER A 789 -15.40 36.14 -23.10
C SER A 789 -16.35 37.28 -23.47
N GLN A 790 -17.67 37.07 -23.32
CA GLN A 790 -18.71 38.06 -23.64
C GLN A 790 -18.64 39.31 -22.74
N TYR A 791 -18.04 39.18 -21.55
CA TYR A 791 -17.94 40.24 -20.54
C TYR A 791 -16.47 40.55 -20.22
N THR A 792 -16.15 41.82 -20.02
CA THR A 792 -14.80 42.28 -19.69
C THR A 792 -14.82 43.35 -18.58
N PRO A 793 -13.88 43.33 -17.62
CA PRO A 793 -13.81 44.36 -16.59
C PRO A 793 -13.15 45.64 -17.12
N ARG A 794 -13.75 46.80 -16.83
CA ARG A 794 -13.16 48.14 -16.96
C ARG A 794 -12.67 48.59 -15.58
N LEU A 795 -11.36 48.75 -15.41
CA LEU A 795 -10.79 49.12 -14.11
C LEU A 795 -10.51 50.62 -14.06
N ILE A 796 -11.00 51.25 -12.99
CA ILE A 796 -10.78 52.66 -12.69
C ILE A 796 -9.85 52.76 -11.49
N GLY A 797 -8.79 53.55 -11.60
CA GLY A 797 -7.83 53.76 -10.51
C GLY A 797 -6.91 52.57 -10.21
N ALA A 798 -6.03 52.75 -9.22
CA ALA A 798 -5.12 51.70 -8.77
C ALA A 798 -5.81 50.76 -7.78
N PRO A 799 -5.70 49.43 -7.90
CA PRO A 799 -6.18 48.51 -6.87
C PRO A 799 -5.59 48.83 -5.49
N ASN A 800 -6.30 48.50 -4.40
CA ASN A 800 -5.98 48.87 -3.02
C ASN A 800 -6.00 50.39 -2.75
N THR A 801 -6.85 51.15 -3.44
CA THR A 801 -7.11 52.57 -3.16
C THR A 801 -8.61 52.84 -3.03
N LEU A 802 -8.98 53.93 -2.35
CA LEU A 802 -10.38 54.32 -2.15
C LEU A 802 -11.10 54.65 -3.47
N GLU A 803 -10.35 55.08 -4.49
CA GLU A 803 -10.86 55.45 -5.82
C GLU A 803 -11.05 54.24 -6.74
N HIS A 804 -10.61 53.04 -6.34
CA HIS A 804 -10.66 51.87 -7.21
C HIS A 804 -12.09 51.41 -7.45
N ARG A 805 -12.47 51.25 -8.72
CA ARG A 805 -13.76 50.71 -9.15
C ARG A 805 -13.57 49.73 -10.30
N VAL A 806 -14.35 48.66 -10.31
CA VAL A 806 -14.40 47.69 -11.41
C VAL A 806 -15.80 47.69 -12.00
N TYR A 807 -15.95 48.33 -13.16
CA TYR A 807 -17.17 48.26 -13.96
C TYR A 807 -17.12 47.03 -14.88
N LEU A 808 -18.27 46.50 -15.28
CA LEU A 808 -18.33 45.45 -16.30
C LEU A 808 -18.76 46.02 -17.63
N GLU A 809 -18.19 45.46 -18.70
CA GLU A 809 -18.54 45.78 -20.07
C GLU A 809 -19.05 44.55 -20.81
N GLN A 810 -20.06 44.75 -21.65
CA GLN A 810 -20.49 43.80 -22.65
C GLN A 810 -20.34 44.45 -24.03
N ASN A 811 -19.50 43.88 -24.88
CA ASN A 811 -19.18 44.43 -26.20
C ASN A 811 -18.78 45.93 -26.15
N GLY A 812 -17.99 46.32 -25.14
CA GLY A 812 -17.50 47.69 -24.92
C GLY A 812 -18.50 48.67 -24.30
N ASN A 813 -19.71 48.23 -23.96
CA ASN A 813 -20.71 49.05 -23.24
C ASN A 813 -20.70 48.72 -21.76
N VAL A 814 -20.70 49.74 -20.89
CA VAL A 814 -20.80 49.54 -19.44
C VAL A 814 -22.18 48.97 -19.11
N ILE A 815 -22.19 47.95 -18.27
CA ILE A 815 -23.40 47.29 -17.79
C ILE A 815 -23.33 47.15 -16.26
N SER A 816 -24.49 47.09 -15.63
CA SER A 816 -24.62 46.77 -14.20
C SER A 816 -24.39 45.27 -13.96
N PRO A 817 -23.41 44.85 -13.14
CA PRO A 817 -23.26 43.46 -12.71
C PRO A 817 -24.47 42.97 -11.90
N PHE A 818 -25.22 43.88 -11.27
CA PHE A 818 -26.39 43.52 -10.47
C PHE A 818 -27.63 43.31 -11.35
N HIS A 819 -27.83 44.12 -12.39
CA HIS A 819 -29.13 44.16 -13.10
C HIS A 819 -29.08 43.68 -14.54
N ASP A 820 -28.01 43.96 -15.28
CA ASP A 820 -27.98 43.78 -16.74
C ASP A 820 -27.52 42.38 -17.18
N ILE A 821 -26.77 41.66 -16.34
CA ILE A 821 -26.33 40.28 -16.60
C ILE A 821 -27.49 39.33 -16.27
N PRO A 822 -27.91 38.44 -17.19
CA PRO A 822 -28.99 37.50 -16.90
C PRO A 822 -28.58 36.49 -15.82
N LEU A 823 -29.49 36.18 -14.89
CA LEU A 823 -29.26 35.13 -13.89
C LEU A 823 -28.98 33.77 -14.53
N PHE A 824 -29.80 33.37 -15.50
CA PHE A 824 -29.64 32.09 -16.20
C PHE A 824 -28.77 32.25 -17.45
N ALA A 825 -27.67 31.50 -17.50
CA ALA A 825 -26.89 31.32 -18.72
C ALA A 825 -27.56 30.29 -19.65
N ASP A 826 -28.10 29.23 -19.05
CA ASP A 826 -28.91 28.22 -19.73
C ASP A 826 -30.01 27.74 -18.76
N GLN A 827 -31.24 28.17 -19.03
CA GLN A 827 -32.39 27.86 -18.19
C GLN A 827 -32.79 26.38 -18.27
N ASN A 828 -32.56 25.71 -19.40
CA ASN A 828 -32.96 24.30 -19.58
C ASN A 828 -32.06 23.35 -18.79
N ASN A 829 -30.78 23.69 -18.68
CA ASN A 829 -29.78 22.89 -17.96
C ASN A 829 -29.55 23.38 -16.52
N GLY A 830 -30.24 24.45 -16.08
CA GLY A 830 -30.07 25.03 -14.75
C GLY A 830 -28.66 25.57 -14.51
N ILE A 831 -28.07 26.22 -15.51
CA ILE A 831 -26.75 26.86 -15.43
C ILE A 831 -26.97 28.37 -15.22
N LEU A 832 -26.33 28.93 -14.20
CA LEU A 832 -26.47 30.33 -13.80
C LEU A 832 -25.18 31.10 -14.06
N ASN A 833 -25.28 32.41 -14.26
CA ASN A 833 -24.12 33.30 -14.26
C ASN A 833 -23.84 33.77 -12.84
N MET A 834 -22.58 33.69 -12.40
CA MET A 834 -22.09 34.28 -11.16
C MET A 834 -21.09 35.39 -11.50
N ILE A 835 -21.12 36.50 -10.76
CA ILE A 835 -20.10 37.55 -10.83
C ILE A 835 -19.12 37.32 -9.68
N VAL A 836 -17.85 37.08 -10.01
CA VAL A 836 -16.78 36.95 -9.01
C VAL A 836 -16.38 38.33 -8.50
N GLU A 837 -16.56 38.57 -7.21
CA GLU A 837 -16.17 39.82 -6.56
C GLU A 837 -14.80 39.68 -5.89
N ILE A 838 -14.57 38.56 -5.21
CA ILE A 838 -13.35 38.28 -4.44
C ILE A 838 -12.73 36.97 -4.94
N PRO A 839 -11.57 37.04 -5.61
CA PRO A 839 -10.82 35.86 -6.01
C PRO A 839 -10.40 35.00 -4.81
N ARG A 840 -10.40 33.69 -5.02
CA ARG A 840 -9.94 32.72 -4.03
C ARG A 840 -8.54 33.07 -3.50
N TRP A 841 -8.38 32.91 -2.18
CA TRP A 841 -7.19 33.19 -1.37
C TRP A 841 -6.82 34.67 -1.20
N THR A 842 -7.69 35.61 -1.59
CA THR A 842 -7.46 37.05 -1.37
C THR A 842 -8.19 37.56 -0.13
N ASN A 843 -7.70 38.66 0.46
CA ASN A 843 -8.24 39.22 1.72
C ASN A 843 -9.12 40.47 1.51
N ALA A 844 -9.05 41.12 0.35
CA ALA A 844 -9.77 42.37 0.10
C ALA A 844 -11.28 42.08 0.00
N LYS A 845 -12.10 42.72 0.84
CA LYS A 845 -13.55 42.60 0.75
C LYS A 845 -14.04 43.51 -0.38
N MET A 846 -14.22 42.94 -1.55
CA MET A 846 -14.74 43.60 -2.75
C MET A 846 -16.21 43.22 -2.90
N GLU A 847 -17.08 44.19 -3.17
CA GLU A 847 -18.53 43.99 -3.28
C GLU A 847 -19.13 44.90 -4.36
N ILE A 848 -20.20 44.43 -4.99
CA ILE A 848 -21.04 45.17 -5.92
C ILE A 848 -21.66 46.34 -5.16
N SER A 849 -21.40 47.56 -5.64
CA SER A 849 -21.93 48.76 -5.01
C SER A 849 -23.44 48.86 -5.24
N LYS A 850 -24.22 48.91 -4.16
CA LYS A 850 -25.67 49.15 -4.22
C LYS A 850 -26.02 50.61 -4.56
N GLU A 851 -25.17 51.55 -4.16
CA GLU A 851 -25.47 53.00 -4.19
C GLU A 851 -24.99 53.69 -5.48
N GLU A 852 -23.93 53.18 -6.11
CA GLU A 852 -23.31 53.82 -7.28
C GLU A 852 -24.02 53.40 -8.57
N ALA A 853 -24.16 54.33 -9.52
CA ALA A 853 -24.79 54.07 -10.81
C ALA A 853 -24.05 52.93 -11.55
N PHE A 854 -24.82 52.01 -12.13
CA PHE A 854 -24.31 50.79 -12.79
C PHE A 854 -23.49 49.85 -11.89
N ASN A 855 -23.64 49.98 -10.57
CA ASN A 855 -23.20 49.02 -9.54
C ASN A 855 -21.76 48.49 -9.71
N PRO A 856 -20.72 49.33 -9.83
CA PRO A 856 -19.34 48.84 -9.94
C PRO A 856 -18.94 48.04 -8.69
N ILE A 857 -18.06 47.07 -8.86
CA ILE A 857 -17.44 46.36 -7.74
C ILE A 857 -16.40 47.31 -7.11
N LYS A 858 -16.50 47.53 -5.80
CA LYS A 858 -15.58 48.37 -5.03
C LYS A 858 -15.17 47.69 -3.73
N GLN A 859 -14.04 48.11 -3.18
CA GLN A 859 -13.62 47.60 -1.89
C GLN A 859 -14.41 48.26 -0.76
N ASP A 860 -14.85 47.44 0.17
CA ASP A 860 -15.64 47.83 1.33
C ASP A 860 -14.82 48.75 2.27
N ILE A 861 -15.44 49.81 2.82
CA ILE A 861 -14.75 50.83 3.64
C ILE A 861 -15.26 50.77 5.08
N LYS A 862 -14.37 50.50 6.04
CA LYS A 862 -14.69 50.44 7.48
C LYS A 862 -13.81 51.43 8.24
N LYS A 863 -14.43 52.36 8.97
CA LYS A 863 -13.75 53.43 9.73
C LYS A 863 -12.75 54.25 8.87
N GLY A 864 -13.13 54.57 7.63
CA GLY A 864 -12.31 55.35 6.71
C GLY A 864 -11.10 54.62 6.10
N ARG A 865 -10.98 53.30 6.32
CA ARG A 865 -9.93 52.45 5.73
C ARG A 865 -10.53 51.33 4.89
N LEU A 866 -9.78 50.91 3.88
CA LEU A 866 -10.10 49.74 3.06
C LEU A 866 -10.17 48.48 3.94
N ARG A 867 -11.24 47.71 3.78
CA ARG A 867 -11.50 46.52 4.59
C ARG A 867 -10.82 45.29 4.01
N TYR A 868 -10.09 44.58 4.88
CA TYR A 868 -9.47 43.30 4.59
C TYR A 868 -9.90 42.28 5.65
N VAL A 869 -10.33 41.10 5.22
CA VAL A 869 -10.59 39.98 6.13
C VAL A 869 -9.26 39.45 6.66
N ARG A 870 -9.20 39.13 7.95
CA ARG A 870 -7.99 38.62 8.61
C ARG A 870 -7.81 37.12 8.36
N ASN A 871 -6.56 36.66 8.26
CA ASN A 871 -6.26 35.23 8.16
C ASN A 871 -6.49 34.55 9.52
N CYS A 872 -7.45 33.62 9.60
CA CYS A 872 -7.75 32.84 10.80
C CYS A 872 -7.25 31.41 10.56
N PHE A 873 -6.20 30.97 11.25
CA PHE A 873 -5.61 29.65 11.00
C PHE A 873 -6.66 28.53 11.19
N PRO A 874 -6.85 27.61 10.21
CA PRO A 874 -5.99 27.37 9.04
C PRO A 874 -6.38 28.14 7.74
N HIS A 875 -7.40 28.98 7.77
CA HIS A 875 -7.94 29.67 6.59
C HIS A 875 -7.21 30.96 6.20
N HIS A 876 -6.81 31.06 4.93
CA HIS A 876 -6.20 32.25 4.33
C HIS A 876 -7.20 33.00 3.45
N GLY A 877 -7.49 34.27 3.75
CA GLY A 877 -8.45 35.06 2.98
C GLY A 877 -9.79 34.33 2.78
N TYR A 878 -10.44 34.56 1.64
CA TYR A 878 -11.60 33.78 1.21
C TYR A 878 -11.14 32.46 0.58
N ILE A 879 -11.67 31.32 0.99
CA ILE A 879 -11.14 30.00 0.55
C ILE A 879 -11.88 29.43 -0.68
N TRP A 880 -12.80 30.20 -1.26
CA TRP A 880 -13.53 30.01 -2.52
C TRP A 880 -13.40 31.27 -3.41
N ASN A 881 -13.78 31.18 -4.68
CA ASN A 881 -14.12 32.40 -5.41
C ASN A 881 -15.47 32.88 -4.87
N TYR A 882 -15.49 34.07 -4.29
CA TYR A 882 -16.68 34.64 -3.66
C TYR A 882 -17.25 35.72 -4.56
N GLY A 883 -18.57 35.81 -4.59
CA GLY A 883 -19.27 36.78 -5.40
C GLY A 883 -20.77 36.66 -5.23
N ALA A 884 -21.53 37.13 -6.22
CA ALA A 884 -22.98 37.14 -6.13
C ALA A 884 -23.67 36.70 -7.43
N PHE A 885 -24.93 36.29 -7.30
CA PHE A 885 -25.80 36.07 -8.45
C PHE A 885 -26.40 37.39 -8.94
N PRO A 886 -26.31 37.71 -10.24
CA PRO A 886 -26.98 38.88 -10.79
C PRO A 886 -28.49 38.65 -10.75
N GLN A 887 -29.25 39.74 -10.77
CA GLN A 887 -30.71 39.70 -10.80
C GLN A 887 -31.33 38.93 -9.61
N THR A 888 -30.67 38.93 -8.45
CA THR A 888 -31.21 38.36 -7.20
C THR A 888 -31.08 39.39 -6.09
N TRP A 889 -32.03 39.48 -5.18
CA TRP A 889 -31.98 40.44 -4.08
C TRP A 889 -32.64 39.87 -2.84
N GLU A 890 -31.94 39.93 -1.71
CA GLU A 890 -32.45 39.49 -0.41
C GLU A 890 -33.24 40.63 0.25
N ASP A 891 -34.58 40.61 0.09
CA ASP A 891 -35.47 41.69 0.53
C ASP A 891 -35.45 41.87 2.06
N PRO A 892 -34.97 43.02 2.60
CA PRO A 892 -34.88 43.26 4.04
C PRO A 892 -36.23 43.48 4.72
N THR A 893 -37.31 43.58 3.95
CA THR A 893 -38.68 43.71 4.48
C THR A 893 -39.37 42.36 4.66
N GLN A 894 -38.79 41.28 4.10
CA GLN A 894 -39.36 39.94 4.13
C GLN A 894 -38.66 39.08 5.18
N THR A 895 -39.42 38.60 6.17
CA THR A 895 -38.93 37.61 7.13
C THR A 895 -39.07 36.20 6.54
N HIS A 896 -37.98 35.44 6.47
CA HIS A 896 -38.02 34.07 5.98
C HIS A 896 -38.54 33.11 7.08
N ALA A 897 -39.46 32.21 6.74
CA ALA A 897 -40.25 31.44 7.71
C ALA A 897 -39.40 30.51 8.61
N GLU A 898 -38.34 29.91 8.06
CA GLU A 898 -37.50 28.97 8.80
C GLU A 898 -36.36 29.63 9.57
N THR A 899 -35.78 30.71 9.05
CA THR A 899 -34.67 31.43 9.68
C THR A 899 -35.17 32.49 10.67
N LYS A 900 -36.43 32.94 10.53
CA LYS A 900 -37.10 33.96 11.34
C LYS A 900 -36.35 35.31 11.38
N ALA A 901 -35.57 35.58 10.34
CA ALA A 901 -34.79 36.78 10.15
C ALA A 901 -35.11 37.38 8.77
N ASN A 902 -34.87 38.69 8.62
CA ASN A 902 -35.10 39.40 7.36
C ASN A 902 -33.92 39.21 6.40
N GLY A 903 -34.07 39.49 5.10
CA GLY A 903 -32.92 39.50 4.18
C GLY A 903 -31.89 40.59 4.50
N ASP A 904 -30.65 40.42 4.05
CA ASP A 904 -29.51 41.32 4.31
C ASP A 904 -29.40 42.51 3.34
N ASN A 905 -30.38 42.67 2.44
CA ASN A 905 -30.43 43.74 1.44
C ASN A 905 -29.29 43.70 0.41
N ASP A 906 -28.64 42.56 0.19
CA ASP A 906 -27.60 42.36 -0.82
C ASP A 906 -28.08 41.44 -1.96
N PRO A 907 -27.34 41.40 -3.09
CA PRO A 907 -27.50 40.35 -4.07
C PRO A 907 -27.10 39.00 -3.46
N LEU A 908 -27.77 37.91 -3.86
CA LEU A 908 -27.60 36.59 -3.24
C LEU A 908 -26.15 36.10 -3.36
N ASP A 909 -25.54 35.78 -2.22
CA ASP A 909 -24.12 35.46 -2.11
C ASP A 909 -23.78 34.04 -2.58
N VAL A 910 -22.62 33.91 -3.24
CA VAL A 910 -22.19 32.70 -3.93
C VAL A 910 -20.73 32.35 -3.63
N CYS A 911 -20.51 31.09 -3.26
CA CYS A 911 -19.21 30.47 -3.02
C CYS A 911 -18.93 29.43 -4.10
N GLU A 912 -18.09 29.78 -5.07
CA GLU A 912 -17.68 28.86 -6.14
C GLU A 912 -16.44 28.05 -5.72
N ILE A 913 -16.60 26.73 -5.69
CA ILE A 913 -15.65 25.81 -5.03
C ILE A 913 -14.63 25.14 -5.97
N GLY A 914 -14.64 25.48 -7.26
CA GLY A 914 -13.76 24.89 -8.26
C GLY A 914 -12.28 25.18 -8.05
N GLU A 915 -11.43 24.47 -8.81
CA GLU A 915 -9.98 24.56 -8.67
C GLU A 915 -9.38 25.87 -9.21
N GLN A 916 -10.04 26.50 -10.18
CA GLN A 916 -9.53 27.69 -10.85
C GLN A 916 -9.76 28.96 -10.02
N VAL A 917 -8.68 29.68 -9.69
CA VAL A 917 -8.76 31.01 -9.07
C VAL A 917 -9.27 32.02 -10.10
N GLY A 918 -10.38 32.71 -9.80
CA GLY A 918 -10.98 33.71 -10.66
C GLY A 918 -10.33 35.09 -10.57
N TYR A 919 -10.91 36.09 -11.22
CA TYR A 919 -10.52 37.50 -11.10
C TYR A 919 -11.75 38.40 -10.81
N VAL A 920 -11.52 39.58 -10.22
CA VAL A 920 -12.59 40.53 -9.88
C VAL A 920 -13.34 40.95 -11.14
N GLY A 921 -14.67 40.79 -11.13
CA GLY A 921 -15.54 41.05 -12.27
C GLY A 921 -15.61 39.92 -13.30
N GLN A 922 -15.03 38.74 -13.03
CA GLN A 922 -15.21 37.59 -13.91
C GLN A 922 -16.64 37.08 -13.83
N VAL A 923 -17.27 36.85 -15.00
CA VAL A 923 -18.55 36.15 -15.08
C VAL A 923 -18.28 34.67 -15.31
N LYS A 924 -18.71 33.81 -14.38
CA LYS A 924 -18.57 32.35 -14.47
C LYS A 924 -19.93 31.70 -14.67
N GLN A 925 -19.98 30.66 -15.49
CA GLN A 925 -21.16 29.82 -15.65
C GLN A 925 -21.08 28.68 -14.62
N VAL A 926 -22.04 28.61 -13.72
CA VAL A 926 -21.97 27.74 -12.54
C VAL A 926 -23.22 26.88 -12.40
N LYS A 927 -23.03 25.74 -11.73
CA LYS A 927 -24.09 24.83 -11.32
C LYS A 927 -24.24 24.84 -9.80
N VAL A 928 -25.48 24.93 -9.33
CA VAL A 928 -25.82 24.93 -7.90
C VAL A 928 -25.68 23.55 -7.29
N LEU A 929 -25.10 23.48 -6.09
CA LEU A 929 -24.89 22.26 -5.32
C LEU A 929 -25.64 22.29 -3.97
N GLY A 930 -25.70 23.44 -3.31
CA GLY A 930 -26.37 23.59 -2.02
C GLY A 930 -26.33 25.02 -1.51
N ILE A 931 -26.78 25.24 -0.27
CA ILE A 931 -26.84 26.58 0.34
C ILE A 931 -26.68 26.51 1.86
N MET A 932 -26.09 27.55 2.46
CA MET A 932 -25.95 27.70 3.92
C MET A 932 -26.64 28.99 4.38
N ALA A 933 -27.27 28.96 5.56
CA ALA A 933 -27.96 30.10 6.16
C ALA A 933 -27.16 30.68 7.32
N LEU A 934 -26.47 31.79 7.09
CA LEU A 934 -25.81 32.55 8.16
C LEU A 934 -26.82 33.49 8.80
N LEU A 935 -26.79 33.61 10.13
CA LEU A 935 -27.59 34.59 10.88
C LEU A 935 -26.64 35.68 11.37
N ASP A 936 -26.65 36.83 10.71
CA ASP A 936 -25.80 37.98 11.04
C ASP A 936 -26.64 39.12 11.59
N GLU A 937 -26.45 39.45 12.88
CA GLU A 937 -27.09 40.63 13.51
C GLU A 937 -28.63 40.73 13.36
N GLY A 938 -29.31 39.60 13.14
CA GLY A 938 -30.77 39.53 12.96
C GLY A 938 -31.24 39.44 11.50
N GLU A 939 -30.30 39.40 10.57
CA GLU A 939 -30.50 39.21 9.13
C GLU A 939 -30.12 37.79 8.72
N THR A 940 -30.84 37.25 7.74
CA THR A 940 -30.52 36.01 7.04
C THR A 940 -29.60 36.39 5.89
N ASP A 941 -28.43 35.78 5.88
CA ASP A 941 -27.42 35.96 4.86
C ASP A 941 -27.15 34.59 4.22
N TRP A 942 -27.67 34.39 3.01
CA TRP A 942 -27.65 33.11 2.32
C TRP A 942 -26.37 32.92 1.49
N LYS A 943 -25.62 31.83 1.75
CA LYS A 943 -24.40 31.49 1.01
C LYS A 943 -24.62 30.28 0.12
N VAL A 944 -24.79 30.48 -1.19
CA VAL A 944 -24.97 29.39 -2.16
C VAL A 944 -23.64 28.74 -2.52
N LEU A 945 -23.57 27.41 -2.46
CA LEU A 945 -22.41 26.63 -2.90
C LEU A 945 -22.62 26.17 -4.35
N VAL A 946 -21.65 26.53 -5.21
CA VAL A 946 -21.72 26.27 -6.65
C VAL A 946 -20.38 25.77 -7.20
N VAL A 947 -20.40 25.14 -8.37
CA VAL A 947 -19.18 24.76 -9.11
C VAL A 947 -19.25 25.29 -10.53
N ASP A 948 -18.13 25.79 -11.05
CA ASP A 948 -17.98 26.14 -12.47
C ASP A 948 -18.28 24.92 -13.37
N VAL A 949 -19.07 25.11 -14.43
CA VAL A 949 -19.37 24.05 -15.41
C VAL A 949 -18.13 23.55 -16.16
N LEU A 950 -17.07 24.36 -16.21
CA LEU A 950 -15.78 24.02 -16.80
C LEU A 950 -14.83 23.30 -15.82
N ASP A 951 -15.21 23.16 -14.55
CA ASP A 951 -14.38 22.49 -13.55
C ASP A 951 -14.28 20.97 -13.86
N PRO A 952 -13.10 20.34 -13.72
CA PRO A 952 -12.94 18.90 -13.96
C PRO A 952 -13.86 18.00 -13.11
N LEU A 953 -14.27 18.45 -11.92
CA LEU A 953 -15.17 17.73 -11.02
C LEU A 953 -16.64 18.11 -11.23
N ALA A 954 -16.97 19.09 -12.09
CA ALA A 954 -18.33 19.53 -12.32
C ALA A 954 -19.29 18.38 -12.67
N SER A 955 -18.84 17.40 -13.46
CA SER A 955 -19.65 16.23 -13.83
C SER A 955 -20.02 15.32 -12.65
N LYS A 956 -19.21 15.33 -11.57
CA LYS A 956 -19.36 14.48 -10.38
C LYS A 956 -20.05 15.19 -9.22
N LEU A 957 -20.10 16.52 -9.24
CA LEU A 957 -20.72 17.34 -8.20
C LEU A 957 -22.11 17.76 -8.67
N ASN A 958 -23.18 17.12 -8.18
CA ASN A 958 -24.55 17.46 -8.58
C ASN A 958 -25.45 17.87 -7.43
N ASP A 959 -25.09 17.51 -6.20
CA ASP A 959 -25.77 17.93 -4.97
C ASP A 959 -24.73 18.14 -3.84
N ILE A 960 -25.18 18.63 -2.69
CA ILE A 960 -24.31 18.98 -1.56
C ILE A 960 -23.58 17.75 -0.98
N GLU A 961 -24.19 16.57 -1.03
CA GLU A 961 -23.58 15.32 -0.56
C GLU A 961 -22.40 14.87 -1.44
N ASP A 962 -22.41 15.22 -2.73
CA ASP A 962 -21.30 14.93 -3.64
C ASP A 962 -20.07 15.78 -3.30
N VAL A 963 -20.27 16.99 -2.74
CA VAL A 963 -19.18 17.84 -2.25
C VAL A 963 -18.48 17.13 -1.10
N GLU A 964 -19.20 16.58 -0.12
CA GLU A 964 -18.55 15.86 0.98
C GLU A 964 -17.89 14.54 0.53
N ARG A 965 -18.43 13.89 -0.52
CA ARG A 965 -17.86 12.66 -1.08
C ARG A 965 -16.58 12.89 -1.87
N HIS A 966 -16.52 13.95 -2.67
CA HIS A 966 -15.41 14.22 -3.61
C HIS A 966 -14.43 15.29 -3.11
N LEU A 967 -14.87 16.18 -2.23
CA LEU A 967 -14.11 17.26 -1.61
C LEU A 967 -14.32 17.23 -0.07
N PRO A 968 -13.99 16.12 0.61
CA PRO A 968 -14.31 15.92 2.03
C PRO A 968 -13.72 17.01 2.91
N GLY A 969 -14.51 17.48 3.86
CA GLY A 969 -14.13 18.56 4.78
C GLY A 969 -14.27 19.99 4.22
N LEU A 970 -14.59 20.18 2.94
CA LEU A 970 -14.76 21.53 2.38
C LEU A 970 -16.00 22.24 2.93
N VAL A 971 -17.14 21.56 3.05
CA VAL A 971 -18.36 22.14 3.62
C VAL A 971 -18.13 22.51 5.10
N ARG A 972 -17.42 21.64 5.84
CA ARG A 972 -17.01 21.92 7.22
C ARG A 972 -16.08 23.13 7.31
N ALA A 973 -15.08 23.23 6.44
CA ALA A 973 -14.21 24.40 6.36
C ALA A 973 -14.99 25.68 5.98
N THR A 974 -16.05 25.53 5.17
CA THR A 974 -16.98 26.61 4.80
C THR A 974 -17.74 27.14 6.01
N ASN A 975 -18.36 26.22 6.75
CA ASN A 975 -19.04 26.55 7.99
C ASN A 975 -18.08 27.23 8.99
N GLU A 976 -16.91 26.62 9.23
CA GLU A 976 -15.94 27.12 10.19
C GLU A 976 -15.43 28.51 9.82
N TRP A 977 -15.16 28.76 8.53
CA TRP A 977 -14.74 30.08 8.05
C TRP A 977 -15.78 31.15 8.35
N PHE A 978 -17.04 30.92 7.95
CA PHE A 978 -18.13 31.87 8.18
C PHE A 978 -18.45 32.04 9.66
N ARG A 979 -18.21 31.02 10.50
CA ARG A 979 -18.36 31.14 11.95
C ARG A 979 -17.35 32.10 12.58
N ILE A 980 -16.08 32.04 12.14
CA ILE A 980 -14.97 32.66 12.88
C ILE A 980 -14.39 33.93 12.25
N TYR A 981 -14.65 34.23 10.97
CA TYR A 981 -13.93 35.30 10.24
C TYR A 981 -14.07 36.72 10.83
N LYS A 982 -15.13 36.98 11.62
CA LYS A 982 -15.38 38.26 12.29
C LYS A 982 -14.78 38.36 13.70
N ILE A 983 -14.30 37.25 14.27
CA ILE A 983 -13.70 37.23 15.61
C ILE A 983 -12.48 38.15 15.73
N PRO A 984 -11.54 38.19 14.77
CA PRO A 984 -10.41 39.13 14.81
C PRO A 984 -10.81 40.61 14.83
N ASP A 985 -12.03 40.93 14.37
CA ASP A 985 -12.60 42.27 14.39
C ASP A 985 -13.31 42.60 15.72
N GLY A 986 -13.29 41.69 16.69
CA GLY A 986 -13.91 41.84 18.01
C GLY A 986 -15.40 41.51 18.06
N LYS A 987 -15.96 40.87 17.02
CA LYS A 987 -17.33 40.36 17.02
C LYS A 987 -17.38 38.92 17.59
N PRO A 988 -18.52 38.47 18.15
CA PRO A 988 -18.69 37.08 18.56
C PRO A 988 -18.72 36.12 17.36
N GLU A 989 -18.73 34.81 17.65
CA GLU A 989 -18.99 33.77 16.64
C GLU A 989 -20.34 34.00 15.94
N ASN A 990 -20.36 33.87 14.62
CA ASN A 990 -21.62 33.93 13.87
C ASN A 990 -22.45 32.67 14.12
N GLN A 991 -23.78 32.85 14.11
CA GLN A 991 -24.72 31.75 14.24
C GLN A 991 -25.22 31.32 12.86
N PHE A 992 -25.72 30.09 12.77
CA PHE A 992 -26.32 29.55 11.56
C PHE A 992 -27.73 29.08 11.86
N ALA A 993 -28.62 29.21 10.88
CA ALA A 993 -29.86 28.44 10.91
C ALA A 993 -29.56 26.95 10.60
N PHE A 994 -30.54 26.08 10.82
CA PHE A 994 -30.41 24.63 10.57
C PHE A 994 -29.18 23.98 11.23
N SER A 995 -28.76 24.48 12.38
CA SER A 995 -27.57 23.99 13.11
C SER A 995 -26.26 24.03 12.29
N GLY A 996 -26.19 24.87 11.24
CA GLY A 996 -25.01 24.98 10.38
C GLY A 996 -24.91 23.95 9.26
N GLU A 997 -25.93 23.11 9.06
CA GLU A 997 -25.99 22.17 7.94
C GLU A 997 -26.27 22.90 6.62
N ALA A 998 -25.52 22.53 5.58
CA ALA A 998 -25.80 22.98 4.22
C ALA A 998 -27.01 22.23 3.66
N LYS A 999 -27.99 22.97 3.12
CA LYS A 999 -29.16 22.40 2.44
C LYS A 999 -28.81 22.00 1.01
N ASN A 1000 -29.55 21.03 0.49
CA ASN A 1000 -29.35 20.46 -0.83
C ASN A 1000 -29.66 21.44 -1.98
N LYS A 1001 -29.30 21.03 -3.19
CA LYS A 1001 -29.50 21.81 -4.43
C LYS A 1001 -30.95 22.26 -4.62
N LYS A 1002 -31.92 21.39 -4.32
CA LYS A 1002 -33.34 21.70 -4.53
C LYS A 1002 -33.76 22.90 -3.69
N TYR A 1003 -33.47 22.86 -2.39
CA TYR A 1003 -33.78 23.95 -1.48
C TYR A 1003 -33.02 25.23 -1.88
N ALA A 1004 -31.74 25.11 -2.24
CA ALA A 1004 -30.96 26.24 -2.75
C ALA A 1004 -31.61 26.90 -3.98
N THR A 1005 -32.16 26.09 -4.89
CA THR A 1005 -32.83 26.58 -6.11
C THR A 1005 -34.13 27.33 -5.78
N GLU A 1006 -34.88 26.87 -4.77
CA GLU A 1006 -36.09 27.57 -4.28
C GLU A 1006 -35.73 28.96 -3.75
N ILE A 1007 -34.70 29.08 -2.89
CA ILE A 1007 -34.22 30.38 -2.38
C ILE A 1007 -33.72 31.30 -3.51
N ILE A 1008 -32.98 30.77 -4.49
CA ILE A 1008 -32.52 31.55 -5.65
C ILE A 1008 -33.72 32.13 -6.42
N HIS A 1009 -34.77 31.34 -6.62
CA HIS A 1009 -35.98 31.81 -7.29
C HIS A 1009 -36.71 32.88 -6.47
N GLU A 1010 -36.83 32.71 -5.15
CA GLU A 1010 -37.42 33.72 -4.27
C GLU A 1010 -36.68 35.06 -4.35
N CYS A 1011 -35.34 35.03 -4.26
CA CYS A 1011 -34.50 36.22 -4.36
C CYS A 1011 -34.56 36.85 -5.77
N HIS A 1012 -34.68 36.03 -6.82
CA HIS A 1012 -34.87 36.52 -8.19
C HIS A 1012 -36.23 37.20 -8.39
N GLU A 1013 -37.31 36.67 -7.81
CA GLU A 1013 -38.63 37.31 -7.81
C GLU A 1013 -38.63 38.62 -7.00
N ALA A 1014 -37.94 38.66 -5.86
CA ALA A 1014 -37.76 39.89 -5.09
C ALA A 1014 -37.01 40.97 -5.90
N TRP A 1015 -35.91 40.61 -6.58
CA TRP A 1015 -35.24 41.51 -7.51
C TRP A 1015 -36.15 41.96 -8.66
N ARG A 1016 -36.98 41.07 -9.20
CA ARG A 1016 -37.93 41.42 -10.28
C ARG A 1016 -38.92 42.49 -9.82
N ARG A 1017 -39.45 42.38 -8.60
CA ARG A 1017 -40.32 43.39 -7.99
C ARG A 1017 -39.58 44.72 -7.80
N LEU A 1018 -38.32 44.67 -7.35
CA LEU A 1018 -37.46 45.85 -7.19
C LEU A 1018 -37.20 46.57 -8.52
N ILE A 1019 -36.76 45.84 -9.55
CA ILE A 1019 -36.35 46.44 -10.83
C ILE A 1019 -37.55 46.93 -11.66
N ALA A 1020 -38.73 46.35 -11.46
CA ALA A 1020 -40.00 46.79 -12.04
C ALA A 1020 -40.60 48.02 -11.31
N GLY A 1021 -40.10 48.35 -10.12
CA GLY A 1021 -40.61 49.45 -9.29
C GLY A 1021 -41.83 49.10 -8.44
N GLU A 1022 -42.17 47.82 -8.30
CA GLU A 1022 -43.21 47.33 -7.38
C GLU A 1022 -42.74 47.41 -5.92
N SER A 1023 -41.45 47.13 -5.69
CA SER A 1023 -40.78 47.41 -4.41
C SER A 1023 -40.01 48.74 -4.49
N PRO A 1024 -40.07 49.60 -3.46
CA PRO A 1024 -39.37 50.88 -3.49
C PRO A 1024 -37.85 50.67 -3.45
N ALA A 1025 -37.14 51.22 -4.43
CA ALA A 1025 -35.66 51.18 -4.47
C ALA A 1025 -34.99 52.08 -3.43
N LYS A 1026 -35.73 53.06 -2.91
CA LYS A 1026 -35.27 54.00 -1.89
C LYS A 1026 -36.26 54.06 -0.73
N THR A 1027 -35.79 53.74 0.46
CA THR A 1027 -36.52 53.78 1.72
C THR A 1027 -35.66 54.48 2.78
N PRO A 1028 -36.18 54.78 3.99
CA PRO A 1028 -35.33 55.25 5.08
C PRO A 1028 -34.26 54.23 5.53
N SER A 1029 -34.48 52.94 5.24
CA SER A 1029 -33.59 51.84 5.61
C SER A 1029 -32.52 51.51 4.56
N TYR A 1030 -32.78 51.75 3.27
CA TYR A 1030 -31.85 51.42 2.19
C TYR A 1030 -32.01 52.30 0.94
N ASP A 1031 -30.94 52.44 0.14
CA ASP A 1031 -30.92 53.17 -1.13
C ASP A 1031 -30.19 52.35 -2.20
N ILE A 1032 -30.94 51.75 -3.12
CA ILE A 1032 -30.41 50.88 -4.19
C ILE A 1032 -30.52 51.60 -5.54
N SER A 1033 -29.39 51.77 -6.21
CA SER A 1033 -29.31 52.25 -7.58
C SER A 1033 -29.76 51.16 -8.56
N ILE A 1034 -30.96 51.32 -9.10
CA ILE A 1034 -31.55 50.46 -10.15
C ILE A 1034 -31.13 50.82 -11.59
N ARG A 1035 -30.06 51.62 -11.75
CA ARG A 1035 -29.60 52.11 -13.06
C ARG A 1035 -29.06 50.96 -13.92
N ASN A 1036 -29.66 50.75 -15.08
CA ASN A 1036 -29.37 49.62 -15.98
C ASN A 1036 -29.50 50.05 -17.45
N VAL A 1037 -29.03 49.21 -18.37
CA VAL A 1037 -29.05 49.50 -19.83
C VAL A 1037 -29.81 48.46 -20.66
N SER A 1038 -30.10 47.27 -20.12
CA SER A 1038 -30.71 46.15 -20.85
C SER A 1038 -32.12 45.78 -20.39
N VAL A 1039 -32.51 46.12 -19.15
CA VAL A 1039 -33.78 45.66 -18.55
C VAL A 1039 -34.95 46.53 -19.02
N GLN A 1040 -35.74 45.99 -19.95
CA GLN A 1040 -36.92 46.68 -20.48
C GLN A 1040 -37.99 46.89 -19.40
N ASN A 1041 -38.67 48.03 -19.45
CA ASN A 1041 -39.70 48.47 -18.49
C ASN A 1041 -39.22 48.80 -17.07
N SER A 1042 -37.90 48.80 -16.82
CA SER A 1042 -37.38 49.27 -15.54
C SER A 1042 -37.43 50.80 -15.43
N PRO A 1043 -37.88 51.38 -14.30
CA PRO A 1043 -37.79 52.82 -14.04
C PRO A 1043 -36.34 53.35 -14.05
N GLY A 1044 -35.36 52.45 -13.89
CA GLY A 1044 -33.94 52.75 -13.90
C GLY A 1044 -33.25 52.62 -15.25
N LEU A 1045 -33.98 52.32 -16.33
CA LEU A 1045 -33.39 52.14 -17.67
C LEU A 1045 -32.78 53.45 -18.19
N VAL A 1046 -31.51 53.40 -18.56
CA VAL A 1046 -30.73 54.55 -19.04
C VAL A 1046 -30.25 54.31 -20.47
N SER A 1047 -30.41 55.31 -21.34
CA SER A 1047 -29.85 55.29 -22.70
C SER A 1047 -28.36 55.65 -22.68
N LYS A 1048 -27.59 55.14 -23.65
CA LYS A 1048 -26.14 55.39 -23.75
C LYS A 1048 -25.75 56.87 -23.88
N ASN A 1049 -26.69 57.73 -24.29
CA ASN A 1049 -26.48 59.17 -24.45
C ASN A 1049 -26.81 59.97 -23.17
N ASP A 1050 -27.28 59.31 -22.12
CA ASP A 1050 -27.63 59.96 -20.85
C ASP A 1050 -26.37 60.53 -20.17
N PRO A 1051 -26.45 61.71 -19.52
CA PRO A 1051 -25.35 62.26 -18.72
C PRO A 1051 -24.79 61.29 -17.67
N THR A 1052 -25.64 60.45 -17.07
CA THR A 1052 -25.22 59.48 -16.05
C THR A 1052 -24.34 58.38 -16.65
N TYR A 1053 -24.67 57.88 -17.84
CA TYR A 1053 -23.87 56.87 -18.54
C TYR A 1053 -22.56 57.46 -19.10
N THR A 1054 -22.62 58.65 -19.69
CA THR A 1054 -21.43 59.33 -20.25
C THR A 1054 -20.45 59.83 -19.19
N SER A 1055 -20.90 60.00 -17.94
CA SER A 1055 -20.04 60.37 -16.81
C SER A 1055 -19.15 59.22 -16.28
N VAL A 1056 -19.38 57.97 -16.68
CA VAL A 1056 -18.57 56.83 -16.24
C VAL A 1056 -17.16 56.97 -16.83
N PRO A 1057 -16.10 57.00 -15.99
CA PRO A 1057 -14.73 57.16 -16.47
C PRO A 1057 -14.29 56.07 -17.45
N ALA A 1058 -13.36 56.40 -18.34
CA ALA A 1058 -12.69 55.43 -19.19
C ALA A 1058 -11.71 54.54 -18.39
N ASP A 1059 -11.39 53.36 -18.91
CA ASP A 1059 -10.41 52.45 -18.28
C ASP A 1059 -9.10 53.19 -17.97
N SER A 1060 -8.68 53.12 -16.70
CA SER A 1060 -7.50 53.78 -16.16
C SER A 1060 -6.67 52.84 -15.30
N ARG A 1061 -6.48 51.60 -15.75
CA ARG A 1061 -5.65 50.58 -15.10
C ARG A 1061 -4.29 51.15 -14.64
N LYS A 1062 -4.07 51.09 -13.33
CA LYS A 1062 -2.81 51.44 -12.66
C LYS A 1062 -2.29 50.25 -11.86
N PRO A 1063 -0.98 50.18 -11.58
CA PRO A 1063 -0.43 49.13 -10.71
C PRO A 1063 -1.05 49.21 -9.29
N PRO A 1064 -1.20 48.07 -8.59
CA PRO A 1064 -1.78 48.03 -7.25
C PRO A 1064 -0.97 48.84 -6.25
N ALA A 1065 -1.64 49.58 -5.37
CA ALA A 1065 -1.03 50.24 -4.23
C ALA A 1065 -0.56 49.19 -3.18
N PRO A 1066 0.47 49.51 -2.38
CA PRO A 1066 1.00 48.59 -1.38
C PRO A 1066 -0.05 48.27 -0.31
N ILE A 1067 -0.12 47.00 0.07
CA ILE A 1067 -0.99 46.50 1.14
C ILE A 1067 -0.19 46.49 2.45
N GLU A 1068 -0.83 46.81 3.58
CA GLU A 1068 -0.17 46.70 4.88
C GLU A 1068 0.23 45.25 5.20
N ALA A 1069 1.48 45.05 5.64
CA ALA A 1069 1.99 43.73 6.04
C ALA A 1069 1.20 43.08 7.20
N SER A 1070 0.43 43.89 7.96
CA SER A 1070 -0.42 43.43 9.06
C SER A 1070 -1.57 42.52 8.60
N ILE A 1071 -1.94 42.58 7.32
CA ILE A 1071 -3.05 41.79 6.74
C ILE A 1071 -2.64 40.31 6.58
N SER A 1072 -1.37 40.04 6.30
CA SER A 1072 -0.82 38.67 6.18
C SER A 1072 -0.66 37.97 7.54
N LYS A 1073 -0.95 38.64 8.66
CA LYS A 1073 -0.82 38.06 10.01
C LYS A 1073 -1.90 37.02 10.28
N TRP A 1074 -1.48 35.89 10.83
CA TRP A 1074 -2.37 34.82 11.29
C TRP A 1074 -2.96 35.12 12.67
N PHE A 1075 -4.25 34.86 12.81
CA PHE A 1075 -4.99 34.82 14.06
C PHE A 1075 -5.27 33.35 14.40
N TYR A 1076 -4.98 32.99 15.65
CA TYR A 1076 -5.22 31.65 16.17
C TYR A 1076 -6.38 31.73 17.16
N ILE A 1077 -7.47 31.03 16.85
CA ILE A 1077 -8.70 31.05 17.64
C ILE A 1077 -8.72 29.74 18.45
N SER A 1078 -8.77 29.86 19.78
CA SER A 1078 -8.80 28.71 20.67
C SER A 1078 -10.15 28.03 20.59
N SER A 1079 -10.18 26.72 20.33
CA SER A 1079 -11.41 25.90 20.38
C SER A 1079 -11.99 25.74 21.79
N ALA A 1080 -11.37 26.31 22.82
CA ALA A 1080 -11.82 26.25 24.20
C ALA A 1080 -12.74 27.43 24.56
N GLN A 1081 -13.98 27.39 24.07
CA GLN A 1081 -15.13 28.07 24.67
C GLN A 1081 -16.45 27.43 24.19
N LEU A 1082 -16.50 26.10 24.09
CA LEU A 1082 -17.77 25.37 24.09
C LEU A 1082 -18.29 25.34 25.54
N PRO A 1083 -19.52 25.79 25.84
CA PRO A 1083 -20.11 25.63 27.16
C PRO A 1083 -20.17 24.13 27.48
N ASP A 1084 -19.64 23.77 28.64
CA ASP A 1084 -19.64 22.42 29.19
C ASP A 1084 -21.10 21.98 29.47
N ASP A 1085 -21.66 21.14 28.61
CA ASP A 1085 -23.03 20.60 28.72
C ASP A 1085 -23.18 19.54 29.83
N SER A 1086 -22.18 19.42 30.72
CA SER A 1086 -22.14 18.44 31.81
C SER A 1086 -22.85 18.89 33.11
N ALA A 1087 -23.55 20.04 33.12
CA ALA A 1087 -24.17 20.61 34.32
C ALA A 1087 -25.72 20.64 34.33
N ARG A 1088 -26.41 19.68 33.67
CA ARG A 1088 -27.89 19.66 33.61
C ARG A 1088 -28.60 18.37 34.06
N THR A 1089 -27.98 17.57 34.92
CA THR A 1089 -28.62 16.38 35.55
C THR A 1089 -28.55 16.38 37.07
N SER A 1090 -28.73 17.54 37.70
CA SER A 1090 -29.11 17.61 39.12
C SER A 1090 -30.00 18.82 39.41
N ARG A 1091 -31.27 18.71 39.02
CA ARG A 1091 -32.45 19.26 39.73
C ARG A 1091 -33.71 18.96 38.91
N LEU A 1092 -34.58 18.17 39.54
CA LEU A 1092 -35.89 17.62 39.14
C LEU A 1092 -35.84 16.21 38.55
#